data_AF-A0A8J3FLR6-F1
#
_entry.id   AF-A0A8J3FLR6-F1
#
_cell.length_a   1.000
_cell.length_b   1.000
_cell.length_c   1.000
_cell.angle_alpha   90.00
_cell.angle_beta   90.00
_cell.angle_gamma   90.00
#
_symmetry.space_group_name_H-M   'P 1'
#
loop_
_entity.id
_entity.type
_entity.pdbx_description
1 polymer ?
#
loop_
_entity_poly.entity_id
_entity_poly.type
_entity_poly.pdbx_seq_one_letter_code
_entity_poly.pdbx_strand_id
1 'polypeptide(L)'
;MASARPARRRTVRTALAGFAAAALVAALPAPANAQARPSAGVAPQVPGYGQVAPSRASVPAALPRRTGKVAATAAKNPATAAAPQVAADANDRVALRTLVVATDTDDFGVPTLIATLDRLGAAYDVLYDATTTITTDTLVRADGVGKYNAILLTNSMQVYASGGTYLNGLDSSEWNILWAYERNFGVRQAALYTSYGTWPEDYCLRSAGETSVGDTPLNVSLTSAGAGVFDYLKASATIPVQQSYVYKTTIATGCSAEATLTDGTDVLGVRTTSTDGRERLALTFTSNQYLIQSDLLVYGLIRWATKGLFLGEQRHFLNVDIDDWFNTSDHYYADGHVEYNPGWQVTAHDMVNLDNQQSALRSAYPQAGGFTLNLAYNGADIDPFAGDTCSPNGDATELTATTKCLATHFRWLNHTLNHPELNTTDYATTYAEIHDNTTAGESIGLTPPSDVLKTPEYSGLGVYTDDPDCDTCTPVDHGLAGSNPALLQAADDLGIKYLHGNMSFASHVPAHYNTNIVHPLEPSVSVVPDWPTNIAYFVTTPDEETSFYNSFYGPNGKFPYWPTDRTYPQIIDYEAGIGLQHVAQGSVNTHTFHIANTNDYGSGETLLTDWVTAVVDKYTSAYATPLLNLAWSDLGAYTAERDAHFAQLDAGVDAVYDRSAGTVTVTSPLTGTAEIGGVQTATSRTYGSDVTAPVALTADTAVTLTAAPRL
;
A
#
# COMPACT_ATOMS: atom_id res chain seq x y z
N MET A 1 3.49 -42.08 -53.88
CA MET A 1 2.40 -41.31 -54.52
C MET A 1 1.43 -40.90 -53.42
N ALA A 2 0.94 -39.67 -53.53
CA ALA A 2 0.43 -38.81 -52.46
C ALA A 2 -0.56 -39.45 -51.47
N SER A 3 -0.35 -39.18 -50.18
CA SER A 3 -1.30 -39.39 -49.10
C SER A 3 -1.89 -38.04 -48.68
N ALA A 4 -3.21 -38.01 -48.52
CA ALA A 4 -4.03 -36.83 -48.35
C ALA A 4 -3.82 -36.14 -46.99
N ARG A 5 -3.67 -34.80 -47.02
CA ARG A 5 -3.73 -33.93 -45.83
C ARG A 5 -5.20 -33.73 -45.42
N PRO A 6 -5.57 -33.83 -44.13
CA PRO A 6 -6.86 -33.38 -43.68
C PRO A 6 -6.86 -31.85 -43.53
N ALA A 7 -7.93 -31.21 -44.00
CA ALA A 7 -8.15 -29.78 -43.89
C ALA A 7 -8.36 -29.38 -42.42
N ARG A 8 -7.46 -28.54 -41.89
CA ARG A 8 -7.69 -27.80 -40.64
C ARG A 8 -8.86 -26.84 -40.87
N ARG A 9 -9.98 -27.06 -40.19
CA ARG A 9 -11.03 -26.05 -40.02
C ARG A 9 -10.46 -24.97 -39.12
N ARG A 10 -10.09 -23.82 -39.70
CA ARG A 10 -9.99 -22.56 -38.95
C ARG A 10 -11.41 -22.17 -38.57
N THR A 11 -11.81 -22.47 -37.33
CA THR A 11 -12.97 -21.82 -36.71
C THR A 11 -12.56 -20.39 -36.42
N VAL A 12 -13.12 -19.47 -37.19
CA VAL A 12 -13.16 -18.04 -36.86
C VAL A 12 -14.01 -17.93 -35.59
N ARG A 13 -13.39 -17.63 -34.46
CA ARG A 13 -14.07 -17.14 -33.26
C ARG A 13 -13.53 -15.74 -33.03
N THR A 14 -14.38 -14.78 -33.34
CA THR A 14 -14.24 -13.34 -33.13
C THR A 14 -15.09 -12.99 -31.91
N ALA A 15 -14.48 -12.38 -30.88
CA ALA A 15 -15.06 -11.47 -29.88
C ALA A 15 -14.27 -11.60 -28.58
N LEU A 16 -13.72 -10.48 -28.10
CA LEU A 16 -13.06 -10.16 -26.82
C LEU A 16 -12.95 -8.61 -26.83
N ALA A 17 -12.70 -7.81 -25.79
CA ALA A 17 -12.59 -7.97 -24.34
C ALA A 17 -12.87 -6.60 -23.67
N GLY A 18 -14.07 -6.01 -23.83
CA GLY A 18 -14.32 -4.62 -23.43
C GLY A 18 -14.61 -4.33 -21.95
N PHE A 19 -14.70 -5.33 -21.05
CA PHE A 19 -15.33 -5.11 -19.72
C PHE A 19 -14.60 -5.63 -18.48
N ALA A 20 -13.31 -5.97 -18.55
CA ALA A 20 -12.50 -6.14 -17.33
C ALA A 20 -12.29 -4.83 -16.53
N ALA A 21 -12.66 -3.66 -17.09
CA ALA A 21 -12.70 -2.38 -16.37
C ALA A 21 -13.97 -2.17 -15.50
N ALA A 22 -14.89 -3.15 -15.43
CA ALA A 22 -16.26 -2.91 -14.92
C ALA A 22 -16.60 -3.50 -13.53
N ALA A 23 -15.62 -3.96 -12.75
CA ALA A 23 -15.85 -4.41 -11.37
C ALA A 23 -15.33 -3.42 -10.32
N LEU A 24 -15.64 -2.13 -10.45
CA LEU A 24 -15.45 -1.16 -9.36
C LEU A 24 -16.72 -1.12 -8.49
N VAL A 25 -16.78 -1.95 -7.43
CA VAL A 25 -17.82 -1.80 -6.40
C VAL A 25 -17.49 -0.61 -5.50
N ALA A 26 -18.21 0.47 -5.78
CA ALA A 26 -18.56 1.62 -4.95
C ALA A 26 -18.08 1.62 -3.48
N ALA A 27 -17.10 2.47 -3.18
CA ALA A 27 -17.11 3.30 -1.98
C ALA A 27 -17.43 4.75 -2.41
N LEU A 28 -18.72 5.08 -2.49
CA LEU A 28 -19.17 6.44 -2.78
C LEU A 28 -18.90 7.36 -1.57
N PRO A 29 -18.24 8.51 -1.73
CA PRO A 29 -18.51 9.66 -0.86
C PRO A 29 -19.84 10.28 -1.27
N ALA A 30 -20.64 10.68 -0.27
CA ALA A 30 -21.95 11.29 -0.48
C ALA A 30 -21.89 12.55 -1.37
N PRO A 31 -22.95 12.85 -2.16
CA PRO A 31 -22.94 13.99 -3.07
C PRO A 31 -22.91 15.32 -2.31
N ALA A 32 -21.94 16.16 -2.66
CA ALA A 32 -21.80 17.52 -2.16
C ALA A 32 -22.91 18.43 -2.73
N ASN A 33 -23.90 18.77 -1.92
CA ASN A 33 -24.81 19.88 -2.23
C ASN A 33 -24.05 21.20 -2.10
N ALA A 34 -23.91 21.92 -3.22
CA ALA A 34 -23.35 23.26 -3.26
C ALA A 34 -24.18 24.22 -2.39
N GLN A 35 -23.58 24.74 -1.32
CA GLN A 35 -24.13 25.89 -0.58
C GLN A 35 -23.28 27.14 -0.78
N ALA A 36 -23.99 28.28 -0.83
CA ALA A 36 -23.45 29.59 -1.13
C ALA A 36 -22.39 30.08 -0.12
N ARG A 37 -21.41 30.84 -0.62
CA ARG A 37 -20.32 31.46 0.14
C ARG A 37 -20.83 32.26 1.37
N PRO A 38 -20.28 32.04 2.57
CA PRO A 38 -20.42 32.99 3.67
C PRO A 38 -19.38 34.10 3.57
N SER A 39 -19.82 35.31 3.88
CA SER A 39 -19.00 36.52 4.07
C SER A 39 -18.02 36.37 5.23
N ALA A 40 -16.85 36.99 5.10
CA ALA A 40 -15.77 37.02 6.09
C ALA A 40 -16.25 37.52 7.48
N GLY A 41 -15.81 36.84 8.54
CA GLY A 41 -15.79 37.39 9.90
C GLY A 41 -16.45 36.59 11.03
N VAL A 42 -16.92 35.36 10.83
CA VAL A 42 -17.49 34.52 11.91
C VAL A 42 -16.95 33.09 11.78
N ALA A 43 -16.43 32.53 12.87
CA ALA A 43 -16.03 31.12 12.94
C ALA A 43 -17.22 30.23 12.52
N PRO A 44 -17.00 29.13 11.76
CA PRO A 44 -18.10 28.26 11.34
C PRO A 44 -18.87 27.76 12.57
N GLN A 45 -20.18 28.04 12.61
CA GLN A 45 -21.11 27.38 13.51
C GLN A 45 -21.68 26.18 12.76
N VAL A 46 -21.52 24.97 13.31
CA VAL A 46 -22.23 23.79 12.80
C VAL A 46 -23.72 23.99 13.12
N PRO A 47 -24.64 23.99 12.13
CA PRO A 47 -26.07 24.15 12.40
C PRO A 47 -26.55 23.10 13.41
N GLY A 48 -27.00 23.55 14.59
CA GLY A 48 -27.48 22.69 15.68
C GLY A 48 -26.56 22.58 16.90
N TYR A 49 -25.30 23.06 16.83
CA TYR A 49 -24.35 23.04 17.95
C TYR A 49 -23.91 24.47 18.30
N GLY A 50 -24.26 24.93 19.51
CA GLY A 50 -23.76 26.20 20.04
C GLY A 50 -22.25 26.12 20.34
N GLN A 51 -21.60 27.28 20.58
CA GLN A 51 -20.23 27.29 21.10
C GLN A 51 -20.15 26.41 22.35
N VAL A 52 -19.32 25.38 22.26
CA VAL A 52 -19.10 24.41 23.32
C VAL A 52 -18.33 25.12 24.42
N ALA A 53 -18.91 25.16 25.62
CA ALA A 53 -18.17 25.61 26.79
C ALA A 53 -16.97 24.65 26.99
N PRO A 54 -15.75 25.15 27.19
CA PRO A 54 -14.60 24.29 27.45
C PRO A 54 -14.90 23.35 28.62
N SER A 55 -14.42 22.12 28.52
CA SER A 55 -14.49 21.10 29.57
C SER A 55 -14.20 21.73 30.94
N ARG A 56 -15.12 21.55 31.90
CA ARG A 56 -14.95 22.02 33.28
C ARG A 56 -14.03 21.12 34.11
N ALA A 57 -13.41 20.10 33.49
CA ALA A 57 -12.45 19.25 34.16
C ALA A 57 -11.17 20.02 34.46
N SER A 58 -10.62 19.83 35.66
CA SER A 58 -9.31 20.37 36.00
C SER A 58 -8.22 19.65 35.21
N VAL A 59 -7.37 20.40 34.51
CA VAL A 59 -6.17 19.87 33.84
C VAL A 59 -5.42 18.95 34.82
N PRO A 60 -5.12 17.69 34.44
CA PRO A 60 -4.39 16.78 35.31
C PRO A 60 -3.06 17.41 35.72
N ALA A 61 -2.69 17.28 36.99
CA ALA A 61 -1.40 17.78 37.46
C ALA A 61 -0.27 17.03 36.74
N ALA A 62 0.69 17.78 36.18
CA ALA A 62 1.86 17.17 35.55
C ALA A 62 2.57 16.23 36.52
N LEU A 63 2.94 15.05 36.02
CA LEU A 63 3.72 14.11 36.80
C LEU A 63 5.10 14.70 37.16
N PRO A 64 5.70 14.33 38.31
CA PRO A 64 7.07 14.74 38.60
C PRO A 64 8.05 14.06 37.64
N ARG A 65 9.09 14.80 37.23
CA ARG A 65 10.25 14.22 36.54
C ARG A 65 10.92 13.21 37.46
N ARG A 66 11.06 11.97 37.00
CA ARG A 66 11.79 10.93 37.75
C ARG A 66 13.24 10.91 37.29
N THR A 67 14.14 11.30 38.20
CA THR A 67 15.58 11.11 38.04
C THR A 67 15.99 9.88 38.84
N GLY A 68 16.22 8.74 38.18
CA GLY A 68 16.63 7.48 38.82
C GLY A 68 15.71 6.30 38.49
N LYS A 69 16.18 5.07 38.76
CA LYS A 69 15.47 3.81 38.48
C LYS A 69 14.21 3.68 39.34
N VAL A 70 13.07 3.36 38.72
CA VAL A 70 11.77 3.22 39.39
C VAL A 70 11.63 1.80 39.95
N ALA A 71 11.37 1.68 41.25
CA ALA A 71 10.94 0.40 41.82
C ALA A 71 9.46 0.14 41.47
N ALA A 72 9.19 -0.85 40.62
CA ALA A 72 7.87 -1.44 40.50
C ALA A 72 7.53 -2.19 41.80
N THR A 73 6.48 -1.79 42.51
CA THR A 73 5.97 -2.57 43.65
C THR A 73 5.18 -3.76 43.11
N ALA A 74 5.82 -4.93 43.02
CA ALA A 74 5.10 -6.18 42.91
C ALA A 74 4.18 -6.34 44.15
N ALA A 75 2.97 -6.88 43.95
CA ALA A 75 2.09 -7.25 45.05
C ALA A 75 2.85 -8.13 46.06
N LYS A 76 2.84 -7.72 47.33
CA LYS A 76 3.61 -8.38 48.41
C LYS A 76 3.21 -9.84 48.57
N ASN A 77 4.03 -10.77 48.08
CA ASN A 77 4.16 -12.10 48.69
C ASN A 77 5.32 -12.05 49.70
N PRO A 78 5.09 -12.33 50.99
CA PRO A 78 6.14 -12.25 52.00
C PRO A 78 6.97 -13.54 52.01
N ALA A 79 7.96 -13.66 51.13
CA ALA A 79 9.18 -14.43 51.40
C ALA A 79 10.24 -14.21 50.30
N THR A 80 11.45 -13.87 50.74
CA THR A 80 12.73 -13.74 50.01
C THR A 80 13.08 -12.33 49.48
N ALA A 81 14.02 -11.71 50.21
CA ALA A 81 14.69 -10.47 49.85
C ALA A 81 15.75 -10.76 48.77
N ALA A 82 15.39 -10.53 47.51
CA ALA A 82 16.33 -10.24 46.44
C ALA A 82 16.12 -8.78 45.98
N ALA A 83 17.23 -8.14 45.61
CA ALA A 83 17.50 -6.71 45.63
C ALA A 83 16.63 -5.80 44.71
N PRO A 84 16.62 -4.46 44.94
CA PRO A 84 15.95 -3.43 44.11
C PRO A 84 16.39 -3.37 42.63
N GLN A 85 17.33 -4.22 42.20
CA GLN A 85 17.78 -4.35 40.82
C GLN A 85 16.73 -5.05 39.94
N VAL A 86 16.01 -6.04 40.47
CA VAL A 86 14.94 -6.77 39.74
C VAL A 86 13.74 -5.88 39.41
N ALA A 87 13.43 -4.89 40.26
CA ALA A 87 12.33 -3.95 40.05
C ALA A 87 12.67 -2.83 39.05
N ALA A 88 13.96 -2.57 38.81
CA ALA A 88 14.42 -1.59 37.84
C ALA A 88 14.52 -2.20 36.43
N ASP A 89 14.95 -3.45 36.30
CA ASP A 89 15.02 -4.18 35.03
C ASP A 89 13.60 -4.48 34.45
N ALA A 90 12.56 -4.46 35.29
CA ALA A 90 11.18 -4.68 34.85
C ALA A 90 10.65 -3.58 33.91
N ASN A 91 10.97 -2.30 34.18
CA ASN A 91 10.51 -1.18 33.34
C ASN A 91 11.30 -1.04 32.03
N ASP A 92 12.41 -1.76 31.87
CA ASP A 92 13.23 -1.71 30.66
C ASP A 92 12.74 -2.66 29.57
N ARG A 93 11.70 -3.46 29.84
CA ARG A 93 11.13 -4.42 28.91
C ARG A 93 9.75 -4.00 28.41
N VAL A 94 9.59 -3.91 27.09
CA VAL A 94 8.32 -3.62 26.41
C VAL A 94 8.09 -4.58 25.26
N ALA A 95 6.85 -5.00 25.05
CA ALA A 95 6.48 -5.77 23.88
C ALA A 95 6.47 -4.88 22.62
N LEU A 96 6.86 -5.44 21.47
CA LEU A 96 6.76 -4.80 20.16
C LEU A 96 5.31 -4.81 19.67
N ARG A 97 4.46 -4.06 20.37
CA ARG A 97 3.04 -3.89 20.10
C ARG A 97 2.64 -2.44 20.35
N THR A 98 1.79 -1.91 19.49
CA THR A 98 1.31 -0.53 19.59
C THR A 98 -0.05 -0.47 20.29
N LEU A 99 -0.29 0.53 21.13
CA LEU A 99 -1.64 0.84 21.62
C LEU A 99 -2.22 2.01 20.84
N VAL A 100 -3.33 1.80 20.15
CA VAL A 100 -4.16 2.88 19.63
C VAL A 100 -5.20 3.24 20.69
N VAL A 101 -5.16 4.48 21.18
CA VAL A 101 -6.15 5.02 22.12
C VAL A 101 -7.09 5.93 21.34
N ALA A 102 -8.36 5.54 21.36
CA ALA A 102 -9.43 6.20 20.66
C ALA A 102 -10.60 6.41 21.61
N THR A 103 -11.52 7.29 21.21
CA THR A 103 -12.65 7.65 22.06
C THR A 103 -13.70 6.55 22.12
N ASP A 104 -14.33 6.28 20.98
CA ASP A 104 -15.34 5.23 20.82
C ASP A 104 -15.19 4.52 19.46
N THR A 105 -16.09 3.59 19.17
CA THR A 105 -16.06 2.81 17.92
C THR A 105 -16.32 3.64 16.66
N ASP A 106 -16.83 4.87 16.80
CA ASP A 106 -17.10 5.80 15.70
C ASP A 106 -15.95 6.80 15.50
N ASP A 107 -14.84 6.64 16.24
CA ASP A 107 -13.67 7.52 16.19
C ASP A 107 -13.01 7.53 14.79
N PHE A 108 -12.99 8.72 14.18
CA PHE A 108 -12.49 8.95 12.83
C PHE A 108 -11.00 8.59 12.64
N GLY A 109 -10.20 8.61 13.70
CA GLY A 109 -8.76 8.40 13.63
C GLY A 109 -8.37 6.93 13.66
N VAL A 110 -9.26 6.04 14.10
CA VAL A 110 -8.98 4.59 14.17
C VAL A 110 -8.67 4.03 12.79
N PRO A 111 -9.51 4.21 11.75
CA PRO A 111 -9.21 3.69 10.40
C PRO A 111 -7.87 4.17 9.86
N THR A 112 -7.49 5.43 10.10
CA THR A 112 -6.21 6.01 9.66
C THR A 112 -5.00 5.28 10.23
N LEU A 113 -5.01 5.04 11.55
CA LEU A 113 -3.91 4.38 12.24
C LEU A 113 -3.86 2.88 11.92
N ILE A 114 -5.00 2.18 12.02
CA ILE A 114 -5.03 0.72 11.83
C ILE A 114 -4.72 0.34 10.38
N ALA A 115 -5.22 1.07 9.39
CA ALA A 115 -4.90 0.77 7.99
C ALA A 115 -3.39 0.85 7.72
N THR A 116 -2.69 1.80 8.36
CA THR A 116 -1.23 1.88 8.26
C THR A 116 -0.56 0.73 9.01
N LEU A 117 -0.99 0.40 10.22
CA LEU A 117 -0.44 -0.72 11.01
C LEU A 117 -0.65 -2.07 10.31
N ASP A 118 -1.82 -2.31 9.70
CA ASP A 118 -2.15 -3.51 8.93
C ASP A 118 -1.25 -3.62 7.70
N ARG A 119 -1.03 -2.52 6.95
CA ARG A 119 -0.10 -2.50 5.82
C ARG A 119 1.32 -2.85 6.24
N LEU A 120 1.78 -2.37 7.41
CA LEU A 120 3.09 -2.71 7.97
C LEU A 120 3.19 -4.18 8.38
N GLY A 121 2.08 -4.78 8.84
CA GLY A 121 2.10 -6.04 9.61
C GLY A 121 2.44 -5.81 11.09
N ALA A 122 2.17 -4.62 11.61
CA ALA A 122 2.47 -4.29 13.01
C ALA A 122 1.44 -4.91 13.95
N ALA A 123 1.90 -5.45 15.09
CA ALA A 123 1.02 -5.85 16.17
C ALA A 123 0.47 -4.61 16.90
N TYR A 124 -0.85 -4.56 17.11
CA TYR A 124 -1.50 -3.49 17.87
C TYR A 124 -2.72 -3.96 18.64
N ASP A 125 -3.13 -3.16 19.62
CA ASP A 125 -4.45 -3.22 20.25
C ASP A 125 -5.15 -1.86 20.10
N VAL A 126 -6.48 -1.85 20.06
CA VAL A 126 -7.30 -0.63 20.10
C VAL A 126 -8.02 -0.57 21.45
N LEU A 127 -7.90 0.56 22.15
CA LEU A 127 -8.62 0.85 23.39
C LEU A 127 -9.58 2.01 23.16
N TYR A 128 -10.87 1.77 23.44
CA TYR A 128 -11.93 2.77 23.40
C TYR A 128 -12.19 3.32 24.80
N ASP A 129 -11.64 4.49 25.08
CA ASP A 129 -11.59 5.05 26.43
C ASP A 129 -12.95 5.51 26.98
N ALA A 130 -13.93 5.80 26.11
CA ALA A 130 -15.29 6.11 26.52
C ALA A 130 -15.98 4.94 27.25
N THR A 131 -15.49 3.71 27.05
CA THR A 131 -16.09 2.49 27.61
C THR A 131 -15.10 1.61 28.37
N THR A 132 -13.79 1.85 28.23
CA THR A 132 -12.74 1.02 28.82
C THR A 132 -11.83 1.86 29.71
N THR A 133 -11.91 1.64 31.02
CA THR A 133 -11.05 2.34 31.98
C THR A 133 -9.59 1.91 31.86
N ILE A 134 -8.67 2.87 31.76
CA ILE A 134 -7.23 2.60 31.78
C ILE A 134 -6.77 2.29 33.22
N THR A 135 -6.11 1.15 33.39
CA THR A 135 -5.50 0.74 34.66
C THR A 135 -4.04 0.33 34.45
N THR A 136 -3.28 0.08 35.51
CA THR A 136 -1.92 -0.46 35.33
C THR A 136 -1.96 -1.83 34.63
N ASP A 137 -2.96 -2.65 34.90
CA ASP A 137 -3.11 -3.97 34.30
C ASP A 137 -3.54 -3.91 32.82
N THR A 138 -4.11 -2.79 32.35
CA THR A 138 -4.32 -2.60 30.91
C THR A 138 -3.02 -2.37 30.16
N LEU A 139 -1.98 -1.84 30.82
CA LEU A 139 -0.72 -1.42 30.18
C LEU A 139 0.49 -2.31 30.52
N VAL A 140 0.45 -3.08 31.62
CA VAL A 140 1.57 -3.90 32.09
C VAL A 140 1.10 -5.35 32.27
N ARG A 141 1.92 -6.30 31.81
CA ARG A 141 1.68 -7.75 31.99
C ARG A 141 1.96 -8.17 33.43
N ALA A 142 1.45 -9.35 33.82
CA ALA A 142 1.67 -9.89 35.17
C ALA A 142 3.15 -10.18 35.50
N ASP A 143 3.99 -10.37 34.49
CA ASP A 143 5.45 -10.56 34.61
C ASP A 143 6.25 -9.24 34.66
N GLY A 144 5.55 -8.10 34.62
CA GLY A 144 6.12 -6.75 34.67
C GLY A 144 6.54 -6.18 33.32
N VAL A 145 6.41 -6.91 32.21
CA VAL A 145 6.70 -6.38 30.86
C VAL A 145 5.62 -5.38 30.46
N GLY A 146 6.03 -4.22 29.93
CA GLY A 146 5.09 -3.26 29.36
C GLY A 146 4.45 -3.83 28.09
N LYS A 147 3.12 -3.76 27.98
CA LYS A 147 2.38 -4.36 26.86
C LYS A 147 2.62 -3.66 25.53
N TYR A 148 3.07 -2.40 25.55
CA TYR A 148 3.13 -1.55 24.37
C TYR A 148 4.44 -0.75 24.27
N ASN A 149 5.08 -0.75 23.11
CA ASN A 149 6.28 0.07 22.88
C ASN A 149 5.97 1.43 22.23
N ALA A 150 4.72 1.69 21.84
CA ALA A 150 4.23 2.95 21.31
C ALA A 150 2.78 3.22 21.76
N ILE A 151 2.47 4.49 22.04
CA ILE A 151 1.10 4.98 22.25
C ILE A 151 0.72 5.89 21.08
N LEU A 152 -0.38 5.58 20.41
CA LEU A 152 -0.94 6.38 19.33
C LEU A 152 -2.31 6.92 19.73
N LEU A 153 -2.47 8.24 19.74
CA LEU A 153 -3.75 8.89 20.05
C LEU A 153 -4.46 9.28 18.75
N THR A 154 -5.74 8.95 18.59
CA THR A 154 -6.56 9.40 17.45
C THR A 154 -6.83 10.91 17.47
N ASN A 155 -6.81 11.51 18.67
CA ASN A 155 -6.77 12.94 18.90
C ASN A 155 -6.08 13.21 20.26
N SER A 156 -5.30 14.29 20.41
CA SER A 156 -4.54 14.50 21.65
C SER A 156 -5.40 14.81 22.88
N MET A 157 -6.66 15.21 22.68
CA MET A 157 -7.55 15.62 23.76
C MET A 157 -8.30 14.45 24.38
N GLN A 158 -8.46 13.35 23.63
CA GLN A 158 -9.38 12.24 23.88
C GLN A 158 -10.73 12.74 24.38
N VAL A 159 -11.36 13.58 23.57
CA VAL A 159 -12.65 14.20 23.85
C VAL A 159 -13.58 13.91 22.68
N TYR A 160 -14.80 13.46 22.97
CA TYR A 160 -15.79 13.07 21.98
C TYR A 160 -17.14 13.75 22.22
N ALA A 161 -17.93 13.88 21.16
CA ALA A 161 -19.26 14.47 21.23
C ALA A 161 -20.31 13.40 21.55
N SER A 162 -21.09 13.62 22.61
CA SER A 162 -22.21 12.76 22.99
C SER A 162 -23.36 13.58 23.55
N GLY A 163 -24.58 13.34 23.03
CA GLY A 163 -25.80 14.03 23.48
C GLY A 163 -25.76 15.57 23.35
N GLY A 164 -25.00 16.10 22.38
CA GLY A 164 -24.82 17.56 22.21
C GLY A 164 -23.81 18.20 23.17
N THR A 165 -23.07 17.40 23.94
CA THR A 165 -22.01 17.83 24.84
C THR A 165 -20.69 17.15 24.50
N TYR A 166 -19.57 17.71 24.94
CA TYR A 166 -18.27 17.07 24.81
C TYR A 166 -17.89 16.40 26.13
N LEU A 167 -17.58 15.11 26.05
CA LEU A 167 -17.19 14.28 27.18
C LEU A 167 -15.70 13.95 27.06
N ASN A 168 -15.04 13.76 28.21
CA ASN A 168 -13.68 13.25 28.23
C ASN A 168 -13.75 11.72 28.12
N GLY A 169 -12.93 11.15 27.25
CA GLY A 169 -12.66 9.72 27.17
C GLY A 169 -11.87 9.22 28.37
N LEU A 170 -10.81 9.95 28.74
CA LEU A 170 -10.00 9.68 29.92
C LEU A 170 -10.20 10.74 31.02
N ASP A 171 -10.34 10.28 32.26
CA ASP A 171 -10.26 11.17 33.41
C ASP A 171 -8.81 11.50 33.82
N SER A 172 -8.64 12.40 34.79
CA SER A 172 -7.31 12.83 35.23
C SER A 172 -6.47 11.73 35.85
N SER A 173 -7.08 10.70 36.44
CA SER A 173 -6.38 9.56 37.02
C SER A 173 -5.89 8.62 35.92
N GLU A 174 -6.69 8.39 34.89
CA GLU A 174 -6.36 7.55 33.75
C GLU A 174 -5.26 8.17 32.88
N TRP A 175 -5.33 9.47 32.61
CA TRP A 175 -4.23 10.22 31.98
C TRP A 175 -2.91 10.03 32.73
N ASN A 176 -2.95 10.15 34.06
CA ASN A 176 -1.75 9.96 34.88
C ASN A 176 -1.22 8.52 34.85
N ILE A 177 -2.09 7.52 34.69
CA ILE A 177 -1.67 6.11 34.53
C ILE A 177 -0.97 5.92 33.18
N LEU A 178 -1.56 6.43 32.09
CA LEU A 178 -0.96 6.37 30.75
C LEU A 178 0.40 7.09 30.71
N TRP A 179 0.48 8.31 31.24
CA TRP A 179 1.73 9.05 31.31
C TRP A 179 2.75 8.38 32.25
N ALA A 180 2.32 7.78 33.35
CA ALA A 180 3.23 7.03 34.21
C ALA A 180 3.81 5.83 33.47
N TYR A 181 3.02 5.14 32.65
CA TYR A 181 3.48 4.05 31.79
C TYR A 181 4.53 4.55 30.79
N GLU A 182 4.20 5.59 30.01
CA GLU A 182 5.10 6.19 29.03
C GLU A 182 6.44 6.60 29.62
N ARG A 183 6.40 7.32 30.76
CA ARG A 183 7.60 7.78 31.46
C ARG A 183 8.43 6.62 31.99
N ASN A 184 7.79 5.62 32.62
CA ASN A 184 8.51 4.55 33.29
C ASN A 184 9.11 3.56 32.29
N PHE A 185 8.39 3.22 31.22
CA PHE A 185 8.83 2.28 30.19
C PHE A 185 9.56 2.96 29.01
N GLY A 186 9.68 4.30 29.03
CA GLY A 186 10.30 5.07 27.96
C GLY A 186 9.62 4.91 26.60
N VAL A 187 8.29 4.81 26.64
CA VAL A 187 7.42 4.70 25.48
C VAL A 187 7.10 6.11 24.97
N ARG A 188 7.08 6.28 23.65
CA ARG A 188 6.77 7.55 22.98
C ARG A 188 5.28 7.63 22.65
N GLN A 189 4.75 8.85 22.67
CA GLN A 189 3.38 9.15 22.28
C GLN A 189 3.35 9.88 20.93
N ALA A 190 2.63 9.35 19.94
CA ALA A 190 2.28 10.11 18.75
C ALA A 190 0.77 10.38 18.72
N ALA A 191 0.37 11.59 18.33
CA ALA A 191 -1.04 11.97 18.28
C ALA A 191 -1.42 12.46 16.88
N LEU A 192 -2.51 11.93 16.36
CA LEU A 192 -3.29 12.62 15.34
C LEU A 192 -4.02 13.81 15.96
N TYR A 193 -4.47 14.73 15.10
CA TYR A 193 -5.38 15.84 15.41
C TYR A 193 -5.24 16.46 16.81
N THR A 194 -4.18 17.23 16.99
CA THR A 194 -3.80 17.90 18.24
C THR A 194 -4.19 19.38 18.20
N SER A 195 -5.04 19.79 19.14
CA SER A 195 -5.39 21.20 19.35
C SER A 195 -4.30 21.97 20.11
N TYR A 196 -4.37 23.30 20.04
CA TYR A 196 -3.66 24.18 20.96
C TYR A 196 -4.26 24.13 22.37
N GLY A 197 -3.51 24.64 23.35
CA GLY A 197 -3.92 24.73 24.75
C GLY A 197 -3.12 23.82 25.67
N THR A 198 -3.67 23.57 26.86
CA THR A 198 -2.98 22.85 27.94
C THR A 198 -3.73 21.61 28.41
N TRP A 199 -4.82 21.24 27.74
CA TRP A 199 -5.60 20.03 28.04
C TRP A 199 -5.27 18.92 27.04
N PRO A 200 -5.14 17.66 27.49
CA PRO A 200 -4.93 17.24 28.89
C PRO A 200 -3.53 17.63 29.38
N GLU A 201 -2.62 17.94 28.47
CA GLU A 201 -1.28 18.43 28.73
C GLU A 201 -0.85 19.47 27.68
N ASP A 202 0.12 20.33 28.02
CA ASP A 202 0.60 21.38 27.11
C ASP A 202 1.62 20.80 26.10
N TYR A 203 1.24 20.86 24.81
CA TYR A 203 2.11 20.56 23.66
C TYR A 203 2.91 21.80 23.20
N CYS A 204 2.93 22.86 24.00
CA CYS A 204 3.52 24.16 23.69
C CYS A 204 2.88 24.86 22.49
N LEU A 205 1.66 24.47 22.11
CA LEU A 205 0.93 25.06 20.99
C LEU A 205 -0.02 26.16 21.47
N ARG A 206 -0.03 27.29 20.75
CA ARG A 206 -0.96 28.41 20.96
C ARG A 206 -1.73 28.65 19.67
N SER A 207 -2.99 29.06 19.80
CA SER A 207 -3.85 29.31 18.64
C SER A 207 -3.28 30.43 17.77
N ALA A 208 -3.20 30.19 16.47
CA ALA A 208 -3.03 31.19 15.42
C ALA A 208 -4.27 31.27 14.50
N GLY A 209 -5.23 30.36 14.68
CA GLY A 209 -6.48 30.30 13.92
C GLY A 209 -6.89 28.85 13.66
N GLU A 210 -7.99 28.68 12.94
CA GLU A 210 -8.53 27.39 12.54
C GLU A 210 -9.10 27.51 11.13
N THR A 211 -9.02 26.46 10.33
CA THR A 211 -9.59 26.45 8.98
C THR A 211 -10.02 25.06 8.55
N SER A 212 -10.99 25.00 7.65
CA SER A 212 -11.31 23.79 6.89
C SER A 212 -10.65 23.86 5.52
N VAL A 213 -10.11 22.75 5.05
CA VAL A 213 -9.47 22.60 3.75
C VAL A 213 -10.26 21.59 2.93
N GLY A 214 -10.71 22.00 1.73
CA GLY A 214 -11.44 21.14 0.79
C GLY A 214 -10.48 20.48 -0.22
N ASP A 215 -10.89 20.43 -1.49
CA ASP A 215 -10.13 19.81 -2.59
C ASP A 215 -8.89 20.60 -3.02
N THR A 216 -8.84 21.90 -2.72
CA THR A 216 -7.60 22.69 -2.93
C THR A 216 -6.70 22.49 -1.71
N PRO A 217 -5.55 21.81 -1.86
CA PRO A 217 -4.72 21.44 -0.72
C PRO A 217 -4.04 22.65 -0.09
N LEU A 218 -3.89 22.59 1.22
CA LEU A 218 -2.94 23.39 1.97
C LEU A 218 -1.56 22.73 1.86
N ASN A 219 -0.61 23.43 1.22
CA ASN A 219 0.73 22.89 0.97
C ASN A 219 1.64 23.13 2.18
N VAL A 220 1.94 22.06 2.91
CA VAL A 220 2.71 22.10 4.16
C VAL A 220 4.15 21.66 3.92
N SER A 221 5.11 22.36 4.50
CA SER A 221 6.54 22.04 4.39
C SER A 221 7.09 21.34 5.62
N LEU A 222 8.04 20.45 5.41
CA LEU A 222 8.87 19.88 6.48
C LEU A 222 9.86 20.93 7.00
N THR A 223 10.01 21.01 8.32
CA THR A 223 11.15 21.72 8.93
C THR A 223 12.36 20.80 8.99
N SER A 224 13.52 21.29 9.48
CA SER A 224 14.67 20.42 9.76
C SER A 224 14.36 19.32 10.78
N ALA A 225 13.54 19.60 11.79
CA ALA A 225 13.11 18.58 12.76
C ALA A 225 12.14 17.58 12.10
N GLY A 226 11.24 18.06 11.25
CA GLY A 226 10.35 17.21 10.45
C GLY A 226 11.11 16.29 9.52
N ALA A 227 12.05 16.81 8.75
CA ALA A 227 12.89 16.03 7.85
C ALA A 227 13.73 14.96 8.58
N GLY A 228 14.05 15.16 9.87
CA GLY A 228 14.68 14.13 10.69
C GLY A 228 13.73 13.02 11.16
N VAL A 229 12.45 13.34 11.37
CA VAL A 229 11.40 12.36 11.74
C VAL A 229 10.95 11.57 10.51
N PHE A 230 10.70 12.27 9.41
CA PHE A 230 10.20 11.76 8.14
C PHE A 230 11.34 11.63 7.12
N ASP A 231 12.47 11.05 7.53
CA ASP A 231 13.71 11.00 6.72
C ASP A 231 13.63 10.12 5.46
N TYR A 232 12.52 9.38 5.28
CA TYR A 232 12.16 8.70 4.03
C TYR A 232 11.55 9.65 3.00
N LEU A 233 11.10 10.84 3.42
CA LEU A 233 10.67 11.91 2.55
C LEU A 233 11.84 12.82 2.18
N LYS A 234 11.75 13.48 1.03
CA LYS A 234 12.66 14.57 0.69
C LYS A 234 12.47 15.70 1.70
N ALA A 235 13.56 16.29 2.17
CA ALA A 235 13.48 17.46 3.06
C ALA A 235 12.75 18.66 2.41
N SER A 236 12.69 18.70 1.08
CA SER A 236 11.94 19.69 0.29
C SER A 236 10.52 19.24 -0.10
N ALA A 237 10.06 18.08 0.37
CA ALA A 237 8.74 17.57 0.04
C ALA A 237 7.65 18.53 0.52
N THR A 238 6.63 18.69 -0.30
CA THR A 238 5.41 19.40 0.06
C THR A 238 4.35 18.37 0.41
N ILE A 239 3.73 18.50 1.59
CA ILE A 239 2.65 17.65 2.04
C ILE A 239 1.32 18.34 1.70
N PRO A 240 0.52 17.79 0.77
CA PRO A 240 -0.76 18.38 0.41
C PRO A 240 -1.82 17.97 1.45
N VAL A 241 -2.10 18.85 2.41
CA VAL A 241 -3.18 18.63 3.38
C VAL A 241 -4.50 19.03 2.73
N GLN A 242 -5.37 18.07 2.48
CA GLN A 242 -6.69 18.27 1.86
C GLN A 242 -7.79 17.56 2.64
N GLN A 243 -9.04 17.94 2.41
CA GLN A 243 -10.22 17.32 3.04
C GLN A 243 -10.06 17.19 4.57
N SER A 244 -9.63 18.28 5.20
CA SER A 244 -9.11 18.28 6.57
C SER A 244 -9.57 19.49 7.36
N TYR A 245 -9.72 19.32 8.67
CA TYR A 245 -9.83 20.42 9.62
C TYR A 245 -8.45 20.69 10.23
N VAL A 246 -8.01 21.95 10.22
CA VAL A 246 -6.65 22.34 10.59
C VAL A 246 -6.69 23.35 11.74
N TYR A 247 -6.01 23.02 12.83
CA TYR A 247 -5.62 23.98 13.86
C TYR A 247 -4.31 24.64 13.43
N LYS A 248 -4.36 25.93 13.08
CA LYS A 248 -3.16 26.74 12.84
C LYS A 248 -2.61 27.15 14.20
N THR A 249 -1.35 26.81 14.47
CA THR A 249 -0.75 27.04 15.78
C THR A 249 0.59 27.76 15.71
N THR A 250 1.05 28.26 16.85
CA THR A 250 2.42 28.76 17.06
C THR A 250 3.03 28.12 18.28
N ILE A 251 4.36 28.03 18.33
CA ILE A 251 5.06 27.56 19.53
C ILE A 251 5.07 28.67 20.59
N ALA A 252 4.64 28.33 21.80
CA ALA A 252 4.63 29.23 22.94
C ALA A 252 6.04 29.76 23.26
N THR A 253 6.14 31.05 23.58
CA THR A 253 7.42 31.66 23.97
C THR A 253 8.02 30.96 25.20
N GLY A 254 9.30 30.60 25.13
CA GLY A 254 10.02 29.94 26.23
C GLY A 254 9.79 28.42 26.32
N CYS A 255 8.98 27.83 25.44
CA CYS A 255 8.87 26.38 25.32
C CYS A 255 10.01 25.78 24.50
N SER A 256 10.49 24.61 24.93
CA SER A 256 11.43 23.78 24.17
C SER A 256 10.66 22.80 23.28
N ALA A 257 9.99 23.32 22.26
CA ALA A 257 9.27 22.54 21.25
C ALA A 257 9.88 22.79 19.87
N GLU A 258 9.81 21.80 18.99
CA GLU A 258 10.30 21.90 17.62
C GLU A 258 9.13 21.70 16.66
N ALA A 259 8.88 22.68 15.78
CA ALA A 259 7.94 22.49 14.69
C ALA A 259 8.48 21.40 13.76
N THR A 260 7.66 20.44 13.37
CA THR A 260 8.01 19.41 12.37
C THR A 260 7.39 19.73 11.00
N LEU A 261 6.24 20.40 10.99
CA LEU A 261 5.52 20.81 9.79
C LEU A 261 5.08 22.27 9.92
N THR A 262 5.16 23.03 8.83
CA THR A 262 4.77 24.45 8.80
C THR A 262 4.04 24.85 7.53
N ASP A 263 3.08 25.76 7.67
CA ASP A 263 2.47 26.54 6.59
C ASP A 263 2.81 28.03 6.84
N GLY A 264 3.83 28.54 6.16
CA GLY A 264 4.39 29.85 6.48
C GLY A 264 4.91 29.93 7.91
N THR A 265 4.26 30.75 8.75
CA THR A 265 4.59 30.87 10.19
C THR A 265 3.78 29.95 11.09
N ASP A 266 2.73 29.32 10.55
CA ASP A 266 1.88 28.42 11.31
C ASP A 266 2.57 27.05 11.46
N VAL A 267 2.50 26.48 12.66
CA VAL A 267 3.00 25.15 13.01
C VAL A 267 1.85 24.17 12.89
N LEU A 268 2.04 23.15 12.04
CA LEU A 268 1.04 22.11 11.74
C LEU A 268 1.45 20.71 12.23
N GLY A 269 2.66 20.61 12.77
CA GLY A 269 3.17 19.42 13.44
C GLY A 269 4.25 19.81 14.43
N VAL A 270 4.36 19.10 15.55
CA VAL A 270 5.26 19.47 16.64
C VAL A 270 5.87 18.24 17.31
N ARG A 271 7.15 18.34 17.65
CA ARG A 271 7.86 17.43 18.55
C ARG A 271 8.14 18.15 19.86
N THR A 272 7.81 17.50 20.98
CA THR A 272 8.02 18.07 22.31
C THR A 272 8.50 17.03 23.32
N THR A 273 9.08 17.51 24.41
CA THR A 273 9.31 16.72 25.62
C THR A 273 8.45 17.31 26.74
N SER A 274 7.65 16.47 27.38
CA SER A 274 6.84 16.87 28.53
C SER A 274 7.72 17.23 29.74
N THR A 275 7.16 17.89 30.74
CA THR A 275 7.87 18.27 31.97
C THR A 275 8.41 17.06 32.75
N ASP A 276 7.78 15.89 32.61
CA ASP A 276 8.21 14.64 33.23
C ASP A 276 9.16 13.79 32.36
N GLY A 277 9.50 14.27 31.15
CA GLY A 277 10.52 13.67 30.28
C GLY A 277 9.99 12.73 29.20
N ARG A 278 8.66 12.64 29.01
CA ARG A 278 8.05 11.85 27.93
C ARG A 278 8.21 12.57 26.60
N GLU A 279 8.45 11.82 25.55
CA GLU A 279 8.60 12.34 24.20
C GLU A 279 7.26 12.26 23.47
N ARG A 280 6.85 13.36 22.82
CA ARG A 280 5.56 13.46 22.13
C ARG A 280 5.75 14.03 20.72
N LEU A 281 5.04 13.46 19.75
CA LEU A 281 4.93 13.95 18.37
C LEU A 281 3.45 14.14 18.02
N ALA A 282 3.11 15.19 17.31
CA ALA A 282 1.71 15.49 17.00
C ALA A 282 1.53 16.18 15.64
N LEU A 283 0.39 15.91 15.00
CA LEU A 283 -0.14 16.66 13.87
C LEU A 283 -1.35 17.50 14.32
N THR A 284 -1.53 18.70 13.79
CA THR A 284 -2.62 19.61 14.21
C THR A 284 -3.80 19.64 13.24
N PHE A 285 -3.92 18.63 12.40
CA PHE A 285 -4.98 18.51 11.39
C PHE A 285 -5.54 17.08 11.34
N THR A 286 -6.78 16.95 10.86
CA THR A 286 -7.40 15.63 10.67
C THR A 286 -6.89 14.96 9.40
N SER A 287 -6.88 13.63 9.37
CA SER A 287 -6.69 12.87 8.14
C SER A 287 -7.42 11.54 8.22
N ASN A 288 -7.61 10.90 7.06
CA ASN A 288 -8.20 9.58 6.93
C ASN A 288 -7.34 8.70 6.01
N GLN A 289 -7.60 7.39 6.03
CA GLN A 289 -6.83 6.35 5.35
C GLN A 289 -6.79 6.43 3.81
N TYR A 290 -7.61 7.29 3.20
CA TYR A 290 -7.69 7.47 1.74
C TYR A 290 -6.91 8.70 1.25
N LEU A 291 -6.33 9.48 2.15
CA LEU A 291 -5.70 10.75 1.81
C LEU A 291 -4.17 10.60 1.77
N ILE A 292 -3.56 11.16 0.73
CA ILE A 292 -2.11 11.05 0.50
C ILE A 292 -1.28 11.61 1.68
N GLN A 293 -1.76 12.64 2.40
CA GLN A 293 -1.04 13.11 3.58
C GLN A 293 -0.98 12.07 4.71
N SER A 294 -1.91 11.11 4.76
CA SER A 294 -1.81 9.97 5.67
C SER A 294 -0.73 9.00 5.24
N ASP A 295 -0.71 8.62 3.95
CA ASP A 295 0.31 7.71 3.40
C ASP A 295 1.73 8.30 3.53
N LEU A 296 1.85 9.63 3.48
CA LEU A 296 3.13 10.33 3.66
C LEU A 296 3.57 10.44 5.13
N LEU A 297 2.66 10.61 6.09
CA LEU A 297 3.03 11.01 7.47
C LEU A 297 2.77 9.96 8.54
N VAL A 298 1.74 9.13 8.42
CA VAL A 298 1.29 8.25 9.52
C VAL A 298 2.33 7.17 9.80
N TYR A 299 2.98 6.62 8.77
CA TYR A 299 4.13 5.74 8.96
C TYR A 299 5.21 6.40 9.82
N GLY A 300 5.59 7.64 9.52
CA GLY A 300 6.58 8.36 10.30
C GLY A 300 6.19 8.56 11.76
N LEU A 301 4.91 8.75 12.06
CA LEU A 301 4.42 8.80 13.45
C LEU A 301 4.62 7.46 14.16
N ILE A 302 4.18 6.35 13.54
CA ILE A 302 4.30 4.99 14.07
C ILE A 302 5.77 4.63 14.27
N ARG A 303 6.58 4.83 13.25
CA ARG A 303 8.02 4.54 13.23
C ARG A 303 8.78 5.35 14.27
N TRP A 304 8.46 6.64 14.41
CA TRP A 304 9.08 7.47 15.44
C TRP A 304 8.70 7.00 16.84
N ALA A 305 7.41 6.67 17.06
CA ALA A 305 6.91 6.24 18.36
C ALA A 305 7.47 4.88 18.79
N THR A 306 7.53 3.92 17.86
CA THR A 306 8.09 2.58 18.05
C THR A 306 9.62 2.56 18.07
N LYS A 307 10.28 3.69 17.73
CA LYS A 307 11.73 3.76 17.51
C LYS A 307 12.19 2.79 16.41
N GLY A 308 11.34 2.54 15.42
CA GLY A 308 11.58 1.58 14.34
C GLY A 308 11.56 0.11 14.78
N LEU A 309 11.20 -0.20 16.03
CA LEU A 309 11.08 -1.57 16.54
C LEU A 309 9.62 -2.02 16.47
N PHE A 310 9.26 -2.81 15.47
CA PHE A 310 7.92 -3.39 15.34
C PHE A 310 8.00 -4.70 14.54
N LEU A 311 6.99 -5.57 14.71
CA LEU A 311 6.80 -6.71 13.82
C LEU A 311 6.34 -6.15 12.46
N GLY A 312 7.01 -6.50 11.36
CA GLY A 312 6.67 -6.01 10.03
C GLY A 312 7.72 -5.07 9.41
N GLU A 313 7.33 -4.41 8.31
CA GLU A 313 8.20 -3.53 7.52
C GLU A 313 7.41 -2.53 6.65
N GLN A 314 8.11 -1.57 6.03
CA GLN A 314 7.59 -0.77 4.92
C GLN A 314 8.61 -0.65 3.79
N ARG A 315 8.13 -0.83 2.55
CA ARG A 315 8.87 -0.58 1.31
C ARG A 315 7.91 -0.09 0.24
N HIS A 316 8.42 0.62 -0.77
CA HIS A 316 7.63 1.10 -1.90
C HIS A 316 8.01 0.34 -3.17
N PHE A 317 7.01 -0.15 -3.90
CA PHE A 317 7.20 -0.90 -5.14
C PHE A 317 6.41 -0.28 -6.29
N LEU A 318 6.95 -0.40 -7.51
CA LEU A 318 6.21 -0.17 -8.74
C LEU A 318 6.56 -1.29 -9.71
N ASN A 319 5.60 -2.17 -9.94
CA ASN A 319 5.71 -3.30 -10.86
C ASN A 319 4.67 -3.10 -11.95
N VAL A 320 5.05 -3.29 -13.22
CA VAL A 320 4.18 -3.00 -14.36
C VAL A 320 4.28 -4.16 -15.34
N ASP A 321 3.12 -4.72 -15.68
CA ASP A 321 2.98 -5.79 -16.66
C ASP A 321 2.33 -5.26 -17.94
N ILE A 322 2.80 -5.75 -19.08
CA ILE A 322 2.24 -5.50 -20.40
C ILE A 322 1.83 -6.84 -20.98
N ASP A 323 0.55 -7.01 -21.19
CA ASP A 323 -0.03 -8.24 -21.71
C ASP A 323 -0.03 -8.27 -23.23
N ASP A 324 -0.28 -9.45 -23.77
CA ASP A 324 -0.54 -9.73 -25.19
C ASP A 324 0.65 -9.61 -26.14
N TRP A 325 1.89 -9.71 -25.64
CA TRP A 325 3.06 -9.56 -26.51
C TRP A 325 3.09 -10.63 -27.62
N PHE A 326 3.26 -10.20 -28.87
CA PHE A 326 3.07 -10.95 -30.14
C PHE A 326 1.62 -11.20 -30.58
N ASN A 327 0.63 -10.94 -29.75
CA ASN A 327 -0.78 -11.09 -30.13
C ASN A 327 -1.31 -9.82 -30.83
N THR A 328 -2.60 -9.83 -31.13
CA THR A 328 -3.36 -8.71 -31.67
C THR A 328 -4.39 -8.27 -30.64
N SER A 329 -4.42 -6.98 -30.33
CA SER A 329 -5.47 -6.37 -29.50
C SER A 329 -6.58 -5.82 -30.39
N ASP A 330 -7.77 -5.62 -29.84
CA ASP A 330 -8.76 -4.77 -30.51
C ASP A 330 -8.25 -3.33 -30.60
N HIS A 331 -8.85 -2.54 -31.48
CA HIS A 331 -8.54 -1.11 -31.58
C HIS A 331 -9.79 -0.26 -31.40
N TYR A 332 -9.87 0.46 -30.28
CA TYR A 332 -10.90 1.46 -30.04
C TYR A 332 -10.49 2.81 -30.64
N TYR A 333 -11.39 3.42 -31.41
CA TYR A 333 -11.18 4.72 -32.03
C TYR A 333 -11.96 5.82 -31.32
N ALA A 334 -11.48 7.06 -31.42
CA ALA A 334 -12.04 8.20 -30.69
C ALA A 334 -13.53 8.50 -31.01
N ASP A 335 -14.08 8.03 -32.13
CA ASP A 335 -15.50 8.15 -32.49
C ASP A 335 -16.40 7.05 -31.86
N GLY A 336 -15.81 6.12 -31.11
CA GLY A 336 -16.50 5.03 -30.41
C GLY A 336 -16.58 3.70 -31.17
N HIS A 337 -16.00 3.60 -32.37
CA HIS A 337 -15.94 2.30 -33.05
C HIS A 337 -14.80 1.43 -32.54
N VAL A 338 -14.99 0.11 -32.57
CA VAL A 338 -13.98 -0.89 -32.24
C VAL A 338 -13.69 -1.71 -33.50
N GLU A 339 -12.43 -1.76 -33.89
CA GLU A 339 -11.93 -2.65 -34.93
C GLU A 339 -11.36 -3.92 -34.31
N TYR A 340 -12.07 -5.03 -34.53
CA TYR A 340 -11.68 -6.36 -34.03
C TYR A 340 -10.75 -7.11 -35.00
N ASN A 341 -10.75 -6.73 -36.28
CA ASN A 341 -9.93 -7.37 -37.31
C ASN A 341 -9.65 -6.38 -38.45
N PRO A 342 -8.37 -6.03 -38.71
CA PRO A 342 -7.17 -6.67 -38.17
C PRO A 342 -6.82 -6.31 -36.71
N GLY A 343 -7.49 -5.33 -36.09
CA GLY A 343 -7.11 -4.86 -34.76
C GLY A 343 -5.76 -4.13 -34.77
N TRP A 344 -5.13 -4.02 -33.60
CA TRP A 344 -3.81 -3.39 -33.42
C TRP A 344 -2.76 -4.42 -33.01
N GLN A 345 -1.54 -4.26 -33.55
CA GLN A 345 -0.38 -5.11 -33.25
C GLN A 345 0.82 -4.24 -32.90
N VAL A 346 1.58 -4.68 -31.89
CA VAL A 346 2.84 -4.04 -31.54
C VAL A 346 3.87 -4.21 -32.66
N THR A 347 4.60 -3.15 -32.96
CA THR A 347 5.62 -3.14 -34.00
C THR A 347 7.04 -3.28 -33.44
N ALA A 348 8.01 -3.58 -34.30
CA ALA A 348 9.42 -3.50 -33.92
C ALA A 348 9.83 -2.08 -33.49
N HIS A 349 9.25 -1.04 -34.09
CA HIS A 349 9.44 0.34 -33.67
C HIS A 349 8.99 0.56 -32.21
N ASP A 350 7.79 0.11 -31.86
CA ASP A 350 7.24 0.27 -30.50
C ASP A 350 8.12 -0.39 -29.45
N MET A 351 8.66 -1.58 -29.74
CA MET A 351 9.57 -2.26 -28.81
C MET A 351 10.87 -1.48 -28.58
N VAL A 352 11.48 -0.96 -29.66
CA VAL A 352 12.69 -0.13 -29.53
C VAL A 352 12.37 1.16 -28.78
N ASN A 353 11.21 1.77 -29.03
CA ASN A 353 10.77 2.94 -28.29
C ASN A 353 10.60 2.62 -26.79
N LEU A 354 9.94 1.51 -26.46
CA LEU A 354 9.72 1.08 -25.08
C LEU A 354 11.05 0.89 -24.30
N ASP A 355 12.07 0.31 -24.94
CA ASP A 355 13.41 0.16 -24.33
C ASP A 355 14.08 1.53 -24.09
N ASN A 356 13.95 2.44 -25.06
CA ASN A 356 14.46 3.82 -24.92
C ASN A 356 13.75 4.56 -23.79
N GLN A 357 12.43 4.46 -23.68
CA GLN A 357 11.64 5.13 -22.63
C GLN A 357 11.94 4.56 -21.25
N GLN A 358 12.05 3.23 -21.12
CA GLN A 358 12.49 2.59 -19.87
C GLN A 358 13.88 3.09 -19.44
N SER A 359 14.82 3.18 -20.39
CA SER A 359 16.17 3.69 -20.14
C SER A 359 16.19 5.18 -19.78
N ALA A 360 15.33 5.98 -20.42
CA ALA A 360 15.16 7.40 -20.13
C ALA A 360 14.58 7.62 -18.73
N LEU A 361 13.55 6.86 -18.34
CA LEU A 361 12.95 6.88 -17.00
C LEU A 361 14.00 6.58 -15.92
N ARG A 362 14.75 5.48 -16.06
CA ARG A 362 15.83 5.13 -15.11
C ARG A 362 16.89 6.23 -14.98
N SER A 363 17.18 6.91 -16.09
CA SER A 363 18.18 7.99 -16.14
C SER A 363 17.67 9.29 -15.52
N ALA A 364 16.39 9.61 -15.72
CA ALA A 364 15.75 10.81 -15.19
C ALA A 364 15.44 10.69 -13.69
N TYR A 365 15.14 9.49 -13.20
CA TYR A 365 14.70 9.23 -11.83
C TYR A 365 15.60 8.22 -11.12
N PRO A 366 16.63 8.67 -10.38
CA PRO A 366 17.52 7.77 -9.66
C PRO A 366 16.81 6.84 -8.66
N GLN A 367 15.69 7.28 -8.05
CA GLN A 367 14.90 6.41 -7.19
C GLN A 367 14.28 5.23 -7.94
N ALA A 368 13.99 5.35 -9.23
CA ALA A 368 13.45 4.28 -10.08
C ALA A 368 14.53 3.61 -10.95
N GLY A 369 15.82 3.74 -10.59
CA GLY A 369 16.93 3.25 -11.42
C GLY A 369 16.93 1.74 -11.71
N GLY A 370 16.19 0.95 -10.92
CA GLY A 370 16.00 -0.49 -11.13
C GLY A 370 14.72 -0.88 -11.88
N PHE A 371 13.89 0.08 -12.29
CA PHE A 371 12.57 -0.18 -12.89
C PHE A 371 12.68 -0.99 -14.18
N THR A 372 12.05 -2.16 -14.26
CA THR A 372 12.03 -3.01 -15.45
C THR A 372 10.59 -3.46 -15.72
N LEU A 373 10.15 -3.32 -16.97
CA LEU A 373 8.84 -3.76 -17.43
C LEU A 373 8.81 -5.30 -17.55
N ASN A 374 7.67 -5.88 -17.19
CA ASN A 374 7.36 -7.28 -17.44
C ASN A 374 6.48 -7.37 -18.72
N LEU A 375 6.88 -8.20 -19.67
CA LEU A 375 6.16 -8.47 -20.91
C LEU A 375 5.56 -9.88 -20.85
N ALA A 376 4.24 -9.98 -20.77
CA ALA A 376 3.53 -11.25 -20.84
C ALA A 376 3.24 -11.57 -22.32
N TYR A 377 3.65 -12.75 -22.79
CA TYR A 377 3.69 -13.05 -24.22
C TYR A 377 2.81 -14.24 -24.63
N ASN A 378 2.32 -14.16 -25.87
CA ASN A 378 1.58 -15.22 -26.56
C ASN A 378 2.36 -15.74 -27.77
N GLY A 379 2.81 -16.98 -27.72
CA GLY A 379 3.81 -17.51 -28.64
C GLY A 379 3.28 -17.95 -30.01
N ALA A 380 1.96 -17.90 -30.26
CA ALA A 380 1.38 -18.45 -31.49
C ALA A 380 1.92 -17.81 -32.78
N ASP A 381 2.23 -16.51 -32.73
CA ASP A 381 2.68 -15.72 -33.89
C ASP A 381 4.20 -15.44 -33.87
N ILE A 382 4.95 -16.08 -32.97
CA ILE A 382 6.43 -16.03 -32.98
C ILE A 382 6.97 -16.68 -34.27
N ASP A 383 7.86 -16.00 -34.97
CA ASP A 383 8.67 -16.59 -36.03
C ASP A 383 10.04 -17.05 -35.48
N PRO A 384 10.23 -18.35 -35.16
CA PRO A 384 11.50 -18.83 -34.61
C PRO A 384 12.69 -18.68 -35.59
N PHE A 385 12.43 -18.46 -36.88
CA PHE A 385 13.45 -18.29 -37.91
C PHE A 385 13.81 -16.82 -38.17
N ALA A 386 13.13 -15.88 -37.52
CA ALA A 386 13.48 -14.47 -37.59
C ALA A 386 14.94 -14.25 -37.13
N GLY A 387 15.57 -13.19 -37.66
CA GLY A 387 16.90 -12.76 -37.21
C GLY A 387 16.92 -12.29 -35.75
N ASP A 388 17.96 -11.59 -35.33
CA ASP A 388 18.11 -11.01 -33.98
C ASP A 388 18.51 -9.52 -34.06
N THR A 389 18.14 -8.87 -35.16
CA THR A 389 18.46 -7.47 -35.40
C THR A 389 17.30 -6.59 -34.95
N CYS A 390 17.61 -5.60 -34.12
CA CYS A 390 16.67 -4.55 -33.75
C CYS A 390 16.29 -3.73 -35.00
N SER A 391 14.99 -3.47 -35.17
CA SER A 391 14.46 -2.66 -36.25
C SER A 391 13.75 -1.41 -35.70
N PRO A 392 14.47 -0.30 -35.43
CA PRO A 392 13.89 0.92 -34.86
C PRO A 392 12.78 1.58 -35.69
N ASN A 393 12.61 1.20 -36.95
CA ASN A 393 11.52 1.68 -37.82
C ASN A 393 10.78 0.49 -38.47
N GLY A 394 10.89 -0.70 -37.88
CA GLY A 394 10.24 -1.91 -38.39
C GLY A 394 8.77 -1.97 -37.98
N ASP A 395 7.99 -2.72 -38.74
CA ASP A 395 6.59 -2.99 -38.48
C ASP A 395 6.43 -4.27 -37.61
N ALA A 396 5.20 -4.79 -37.51
CA ALA A 396 4.90 -6.00 -36.74
C ALA A 396 5.63 -7.25 -37.28
N THR A 397 6.00 -7.30 -38.56
CA THR A 397 6.70 -8.45 -39.16
C THR A 397 8.14 -8.59 -38.67
N GLU A 398 8.76 -7.50 -38.23
CA GLU A 398 10.11 -7.52 -37.62
C GLU A 398 10.10 -7.63 -36.08
N LEU A 399 8.93 -7.76 -35.46
CA LEU A 399 8.78 -7.80 -34.00
C LEU A 399 9.54 -8.96 -33.37
N THR A 400 9.51 -10.16 -33.95
CA THR A 400 10.24 -11.31 -33.39
C THR A 400 11.76 -11.09 -33.42
N ALA A 401 12.30 -10.55 -34.51
CA ALA A 401 13.74 -10.27 -34.60
C ALA A 401 14.18 -9.18 -33.61
N THR A 402 13.35 -8.16 -33.42
CA THR A 402 13.61 -7.09 -32.46
C THR A 402 13.46 -7.58 -31.03
N THR A 403 12.50 -8.48 -30.77
CA THR A 403 12.34 -9.15 -29.47
C THR A 403 13.58 -9.95 -29.10
N LYS A 404 14.16 -10.69 -30.04
CA LYS A 404 15.43 -11.39 -29.86
C LYS A 404 16.58 -10.42 -29.54
N CYS A 405 16.64 -9.30 -30.25
CA CYS A 405 17.67 -8.27 -30.04
C CYS A 405 17.63 -7.67 -28.62
N LEU A 406 16.42 -7.45 -28.07
CA LEU A 406 16.18 -6.78 -26.78
C LEU A 406 15.77 -7.74 -25.66
N ALA A 407 15.91 -9.07 -25.85
CA ALA A 407 15.36 -10.08 -24.94
C ALA A 407 15.80 -9.90 -23.48
N THR A 408 17.03 -9.44 -23.24
CA THR A 408 17.58 -9.27 -21.88
C THR A 408 17.28 -7.90 -21.25
N HIS A 409 16.56 -7.01 -21.96
CA HIS A 409 16.23 -5.67 -21.47
C HIS A 409 14.90 -5.63 -20.70
N PHE A 410 14.10 -6.69 -20.84
CA PHE A 410 12.78 -6.86 -20.25
C PHE A 410 12.69 -8.16 -19.45
N ARG A 411 11.67 -8.27 -18.61
CA ARG A 411 11.30 -9.54 -17.96
C ARG A 411 10.15 -10.17 -18.73
N TRP A 412 10.11 -11.49 -18.82
CA TRP A 412 9.13 -12.21 -19.63
C TRP A 412 8.20 -13.03 -18.76
N LEU A 413 6.92 -13.14 -19.14
CA LEU A 413 5.91 -13.96 -18.47
C LEU A 413 5.14 -14.80 -19.48
N ASN A 414 4.82 -16.04 -19.10
CA ASN A 414 3.96 -16.88 -19.90
C ASN A 414 2.52 -16.34 -19.83
N HIS A 415 1.93 -16.01 -20.99
CA HIS A 415 0.54 -15.57 -21.11
C HIS A 415 -0.34 -16.52 -21.93
N THR A 416 0.00 -17.81 -21.97
CA THR A 416 -0.53 -18.86 -22.88
C THR A 416 -0.21 -18.66 -24.36
N LEU A 417 -0.33 -19.72 -25.16
CA LEU A 417 0.13 -19.72 -26.55
C LEU A 417 -0.78 -18.90 -27.47
N ASN A 418 -2.09 -19.18 -27.43
CA ASN A 418 -3.10 -18.64 -28.34
C ASN A 418 -4.10 -17.70 -27.65
N HIS A 419 -3.87 -17.37 -26.37
CA HIS A 419 -4.76 -16.51 -25.57
C HIS A 419 -6.24 -16.99 -25.50
N PRO A 420 -6.56 -18.29 -25.29
CA PRO A 420 -7.94 -18.69 -25.06
C PRO A 420 -8.38 -18.37 -23.62
N GLU A 421 -9.65 -18.02 -23.43
CA GLU A 421 -10.24 -18.06 -22.10
C GLU A 421 -10.14 -19.46 -21.49
N LEU A 422 -9.66 -19.54 -20.24
CA LEU A 422 -9.40 -20.78 -19.52
C LEU A 422 -10.54 -21.15 -18.57
N ASN A 423 -11.69 -20.47 -18.65
CA ASN A 423 -12.86 -20.71 -17.79
C ASN A 423 -13.38 -22.16 -17.86
N THR A 424 -13.35 -22.78 -19.05
CA THR A 424 -13.95 -24.11 -19.28
C THR A 424 -13.09 -25.02 -20.18
N THR A 425 -11.82 -24.68 -20.40
CA THR A 425 -10.91 -25.50 -21.21
C THR A 425 -10.64 -26.86 -20.53
N ASP A 426 -10.44 -27.90 -21.34
CA ASP A 426 -10.00 -29.19 -20.82
C ASP A 426 -8.51 -29.20 -20.49
N TYR A 427 -8.09 -30.18 -19.68
CA TYR A 427 -6.70 -30.27 -19.20
C TYR A 427 -5.68 -30.31 -20.33
N ALA A 428 -5.95 -31.09 -21.38
CA ALA A 428 -5.00 -31.24 -22.49
C ALA A 428 -4.81 -29.92 -23.26
N THR A 429 -5.89 -29.15 -23.42
CA THR A 429 -5.86 -27.82 -24.01
C THR A 429 -5.07 -26.87 -23.10
N THR A 430 -5.44 -26.74 -21.83
CA THR A 430 -4.76 -25.82 -20.91
C THR A 430 -3.28 -26.14 -20.73
N TYR A 431 -2.94 -27.42 -20.58
CA TYR A 431 -1.55 -27.87 -20.49
C TYR A 431 -0.75 -27.48 -21.74
N ALA A 432 -1.30 -27.71 -22.94
CA ALA A 432 -0.62 -27.35 -24.19
C ALA A 432 -0.47 -25.83 -24.32
N GLU A 433 -1.50 -25.06 -23.97
CA GLU A 433 -1.45 -23.59 -23.99
C GLU A 433 -0.33 -23.02 -23.11
N ILE A 434 -0.07 -23.61 -21.95
CA ILE A 434 1.01 -23.17 -21.06
C ILE A 434 2.36 -23.71 -21.55
N HIS A 435 2.47 -25.02 -21.78
CA HIS A 435 3.73 -25.70 -22.13
C HIS A 435 4.30 -25.27 -23.48
N ASP A 436 3.44 -25.21 -24.51
CA ASP A 436 3.87 -24.86 -25.86
C ASP A 436 4.24 -23.37 -25.94
N ASN A 437 3.64 -22.52 -25.11
CA ASN A 437 4.03 -21.11 -25.02
C ASN A 437 5.44 -20.93 -24.42
N THR A 438 5.76 -21.67 -23.36
CA THR A 438 7.13 -21.72 -22.83
C THR A 438 8.10 -22.15 -23.92
N THR A 439 7.78 -23.23 -24.64
CA THR A 439 8.61 -23.73 -25.75
C THR A 439 8.79 -22.70 -26.87
N ALA A 440 7.73 -21.98 -27.24
CA ALA A 440 7.77 -20.94 -28.27
C ALA A 440 8.69 -19.77 -27.84
N GLY A 441 8.55 -19.26 -26.62
CA GLY A 441 9.42 -18.21 -26.08
C GLY A 441 10.88 -18.63 -25.98
N GLU A 442 11.15 -19.82 -25.45
CA GLU A 442 12.52 -20.38 -25.36
C GLU A 442 13.16 -20.54 -26.75
N SER A 443 12.39 -20.84 -27.79
CA SER A 443 12.90 -21.00 -29.16
C SER A 443 13.52 -19.73 -29.74
N ILE A 444 13.15 -18.56 -29.20
CA ILE A 444 13.73 -17.25 -29.56
C ILE A 444 14.59 -16.67 -28.43
N GLY A 445 14.90 -17.44 -27.39
CA GLY A 445 15.81 -17.03 -26.31
C GLY A 445 15.17 -16.22 -25.19
N LEU A 446 13.83 -16.21 -25.07
CA LEU A 446 13.16 -15.68 -23.88
C LEU A 446 13.37 -16.63 -22.69
N THR A 447 13.37 -16.06 -21.48
CA THR A 447 13.53 -16.82 -20.24
C THR A 447 12.43 -16.46 -19.23
N PRO A 448 11.16 -16.82 -19.50
CA PRO A 448 10.10 -16.62 -18.51
C PRO A 448 10.33 -17.50 -17.27
N PRO A 449 9.89 -17.06 -16.09
CA PRO A 449 9.88 -17.92 -14.91
C PRO A 449 8.95 -19.11 -15.12
N SER A 450 9.36 -20.30 -14.67
CA SER A 450 8.57 -21.53 -14.79
C SER A 450 7.49 -21.67 -13.73
N ASP A 451 7.45 -20.78 -12.73
CA ASP A 451 6.56 -20.86 -11.58
C ASP A 451 5.43 -19.82 -11.60
N VAL A 452 5.29 -19.05 -12.68
CA VAL A 452 4.30 -17.98 -12.81
C VAL A 452 3.54 -18.13 -14.12
N LEU A 453 2.21 -18.03 -14.06
CA LEU A 453 1.35 -17.94 -15.23
C LEU A 453 0.42 -16.74 -15.06
N LYS A 454 0.42 -15.89 -16.08
CA LYS A 454 -0.62 -14.88 -16.24
C LYS A 454 -1.69 -15.46 -17.16
N THR A 455 -2.89 -15.71 -16.65
CA THR A 455 -3.97 -16.29 -17.45
C THR A 455 -4.59 -15.21 -18.35
N PRO A 456 -4.95 -15.51 -19.61
CA PRO A 456 -5.73 -14.62 -20.46
C PRO A 456 -6.94 -14.09 -19.72
N GLU A 457 -7.17 -12.78 -19.72
CA GLU A 457 -8.39 -12.15 -19.15
C GLU A 457 -8.64 -12.43 -17.65
N TYR A 458 -7.64 -12.87 -16.88
CA TYR A 458 -7.84 -13.45 -15.53
C TYR A 458 -8.76 -14.69 -15.50
N SER A 459 -9.00 -15.30 -16.66
CA SER A 459 -9.93 -16.41 -16.83
C SER A 459 -9.45 -17.68 -16.14
N GLY A 460 -10.41 -18.55 -15.79
CA GLY A 460 -10.16 -19.80 -15.09
C GLY A 460 -10.03 -19.66 -13.57
N LEU A 461 -10.06 -18.43 -13.03
CA LEU A 461 -10.02 -18.14 -11.59
C LEU A 461 -11.40 -17.87 -10.96
N GLY A 462 -12.48 -18.35 -11.59
CA GLY A 462 -13.83 -18.24 -11.01
C GLY A 462 -14.52 -16.90 -11.28
N VAL A 463 -14.01 -16.13 -12.23
CA VAL A 463 -14.62 -14.89 -12.70
C VAL A 463 -14.94 -15.04 -14.20
N TYR A 464 -16.22 -15.10 -14.54
CA TYR A 464 -16.69 -15.29 -15.92
C TYR A 464 -18.16 -14.89 -16.07
N THR A 465 -18.66 -14.87 -17.30
CA THR A 465 -20.08 -14.60 -17.59
C THR A 465 -20.90 -15.88 -17.47
N ASP A 466 -22.08 -15.81 -16.83
CA ASP A 466 -23.02 -16.94 -16.74
C ASP A 466 -23.52 -17.40 -18.12
N ASP A 467 -23.60 -16.47 -19.07
CA ASP A 467 -23.88 -16.74 -20.47
C ASP A 467 -22.55 -16.86 -21.24
N PRO A 468 -22.09 -18.09 -21.54
CA PRO A 468 -20.82 -18.32 -22.23
C PRO A 468 -20.85 -17.91 -23.71
N ASP A 469 -22.01 -17.48 -24.22
CA ASP A 469 -22.14 -16.87 -25.55
C ASP A 469 -22.16 -15.32 -25.49
N CYS A 470 -22.08 -14.74 -24.28
CA CYS A 470 -22.05 -13.29 -24.05
C CYS A 470 -20.67 -12.79 -23.62
N ASP A 471 -19.74 -12.75 -24.55
CA ASP A 471 -18.35 -12.31 -24.34
C ASP A 471 -18.20 -10.80 -24.03
N THR A 472 -19.30 -10.03 -24.06
CA THR A 472 -19.33 -8.58 -23.72
C THR A 472 -20.12 -8.27 -22.45
N CYS A 473 -20.65 -9.30 -21.78
CA CYS A 473 -21.36 -9.13 -20.52
C CYS A 473 -20.37 -8.80 -19.39
N THR A 474 -20.85 -8.11 -18.36
CA THR A 474 -20.05 -7.89 -17.15
C THR A 474 -19.76 -9.25 -16.49
N PRO A 475 -18.49 -9.57 -16.20
CA PRO A 475 -18.14 -10.82 -15.54
C PRO A 475 -18.74 -10.88 -14.14
N VAL A 476 -19.10 -12.10 -13.72
CA VAL A 476 -19.62 -12.41 -12.39
C VAL A 476 -18.52 -13.08 -11.57
N ASP A 477 -18.34 -12.64 -10.33
CA ASP A 477 -17.41 -13.26 -9.38
C ASP A 477 -18.09 -14.45 -8.69
N HIS A 478 -17.75 -15.67 -9.13
CA HIS A 478 -18.22 -16.93 -8.54
C HIS A 478 -17.31 -17.43 -7.42
N GLY A 479 -16.27 -16.67 -7.06
CA GLY A 479 -15.23 -17.05 -6.13
C GLY A 479 -14.22 -18.04 -6.71
N LEU A 480 -13.05 -18.15 -6.07
CA LEU A 480 -12.00 -19.11 -6.43
C LEU A 480 -12.44 -20.59 -6.36
N ALA A 481 -13.56 -20.90 -5.70
CA ALA A 481 -14.16 -22.24 -5.74
C ALA A 481 -14.87 -22.52 -7.08
N GLY A 482 -15.16 -21.50 -7.87
CA GLY A 482 -15.68 -21.57 -9.24
C GLY A 482 -14.61 -21.66 -10.32
N SER A 483 -13.33 -21.71 -9.94
CA SER A 483 -12.18 -21.84 -10.86
C SER A 483 -12.23 -23.12 -11.70
N ASN A 484 -11.57 -23.12 -12.85
CA ASN A 484 -11.46 -24.29 -13.73
C ASN A 484 -10.51 -25.34 -13.11
N PRO A 485 -10.99 -26.53 -12.69
CA PRO A 485 -10.12 -27.55 -12.10
C PRO A 485 -9.06 -28.08 -13.07
N ALA A 486 -9.34 -28.06 -14.38
CA ALA A 486 -8.38 -28.51 -15.39
C ALA A 486 -7.20 -27.55 -15.53
N LEU A 487 -7.43 -26.24 -15.41
CA LEU A 487 -6.38 -25.22 -15.34
C LEU A 487 -5.48 -25.46 -14.13
N LEU A 488 -6.08 -25.64 -12.95
CA LEU A 488 -5.33 -25.80 -11.71
C LEU A 488 -4.45 -27.06 -11.75
N GLN A 489 -5.00 -28.18 -12.24
CA GLN A 489 -4.22 -29.41 -12.41
C GLN A 489 -3.07 -29.22 -13.42
N ALA A 490 -3.31 -28.54 -14.54
CA ALA A 490 -2.26 -28.28 -15.53
C ALA A 490 -1.17 -27.33 -14.98
N ALA A 491 -1.57 -26.33 -14.20
CA ALA A 491 -0.66 -25.41 -13.51
C ALA A 491 0.25 -26.15 -12.53
N ASP A 492 -0.32 -27.01 -11.67
CA ASP A 492 0.44 -27.85 -10.73
C ASP A 492 1.42 -28.80 -11.46
N ASP A 493 0.94 -29.52 -12.48
CA ASP A 493 1.77 -30.47 -13.24
C ASP A 493 2.95 -29.79 -13.97
N LEU A 494 2.80 -28.51 -14.33
CA LEU A 494 3.84 -27.69 -14.96
C LEU A 494 4.72 -26.95 -13.95
N GLY A 495 4.43 -27.06 -12.65
CA GLY A 495 5.20 -26.42 -11.59
C GLY A 495 4.90 -24.93 -11.38
N ILE A 496 3.77 -24.45 -11.91
CA ILE A 496 3.27 -23.10 -11.64
C ILE A 496 2.88 -23.01 -10.16
N LYS A 497 3.36 -21.97 -9.50
CA LYS A 497 3.04 -21.66 -8.10
C LYS A 497 2.17 -20.43 -7.97
N TYR A 498 2.31 -19.48 -8.89
CA TYR A 498 1.61 -18.21 -8.83
C TYR A 498 0.76 -18.00 -10.08
N LEU A 499 -0.55 -17.89 -9.85
CA LEU A 499 -1.52 -17.41 -10.84
C LEU A 499 -1.82 -15.95 -10.59
N HIS A 500 -2.01 -15.21 -11.67
CA HIS A 500 -2.29 -13.78 -11.61
C HIS A 500 -3.78 -13.48 -11.39
N GLY A 501 -4.12 -12.83 -10.28
CA GLY A 501 -5.48 -12.38 -9.97
C GLY A 501 -5.69 -10.90 -10.25
N ASN A 502 -6.85 -10.36 -9.85
CA ASN A 502 -7.23 -8.96 -10.09
C ASN A 502 -7.96 -8.38 -8.86
N MET A 503 -7.45 -7.29 -8.30
CA MET A 503 -7.99 -6.64 -7.09
C MET A 503 -9.42 -6.09 -7.23
N SER A 504 -9.99 -6.08 -8.43
CA SER A 504 -11.39 -5.67 -8.67
C SER A 504 -12.41 -6.74 -8.26
N PHE A 505 -11.98 -8.01 -8.15
CA PHE A 505 -12.86 -9.10 -7.76
C PHE A 505 -12.68 -9.43 -6.28
N ALA A 506 -13.79 -9.44 -5.53
CA ALA A 506 -13.75 -9.61 -4.08
C ALA A 506 -13.10 -10.94 -3.68
N SER A 507 -13.26 -11.99 -4.50
CA SER A 507 -12.63 -13.29 -4.26
C SER A 507 -11.13 -13.34 -4.52
N HIS A 508 -10.58 -12.34 -5.21
CA HIS A 508 -9.15 -12.21 -5.51
C HIS A 508 -8.44 -11.25 -4.54
N VAL A 509 -9.17 -10.59 -3.62
CA VAL A 509 -8.60 -9.71 -2.60
C VAL A 509 -8.08 -10.54 -1.42
N PRO A 510 -6.76 -10.53 -1.13
CA PRO A 510 -6.18 -11.29 -0.02
C PRO A 510 -6.64 -10.75 1.32
N ALA A 511 -6.64 -11.62 2.34
CA ALA A 511 -7.09 -11.25 3.69
C ALA A 511 -6.19 -10.19 4.36
N HIS A 512 -4.91 -10.17 4.02
CA HIS A 512 -3.94 -9.21 4.54
C HIS A 512 -3.19 -8.49 3.42
N TYR A 513 -2.67 -7.30 3.72
CA TYR A 513 -1.99 -6.49 2.72
C TYR A 513 -0.68 -7.13 2.24
N ASN A 514 -0.46 -7.13 0.92
CA ASN A 514 0.67 -7.78 0.22
C ASN A 514 0.79 -9.29 0.48
N THR A 515 -0.31 -10.00 0.77
CA THR A 515 -0.32 -11.48 0.84
C THR A 515 -0.83 -12.09 -0.45
N ASN A 516 -0.67 -13.41 -0.62
CA ASN A 516 -1.33 -14.16 -1.68
C ASN A 516 -2.53 -14.93 -1.14
N ILE A 517 -3.28 -15.57 -2.03
CA ILE A 517 -4.37 -16.46 -1.65
C ILE A 517 -3.98 -17.87 -2.07
N VAL A 518 -3.73 -18.77 -1.11
CA VAL A 518 -3.60 -20.20 -1.41
C VAL A 518 -4.91 -20.69 -2.03
N HIS A 519 -4.84 -21.25 -3.23
CA HIS A 519 -6.02 -21.58 -4.00
C HIS A 519 -6.81 -22.72 -3.32
N PRO A 520 -8.14 -22.56 -3.08
CA PRO A 520 -8.90 -23.51 -2.26
C PRO A 520 -9.09 -24.90 -2.90
N LEU A 521 -9.01 -24.98 -4.23
CA LEU A 521 -9.12 -26.24 -4.96
C LEU A 521 -7.77 -26.91 -5.27
N GLU A 522 -6.67 -26.15 -5.22
CA GLU A 522 -5.32 -26.66 -5.50
C GLU A 522 -4.30 -25.93 -4.61
N PRO A 523 -4.03 -26.43 -3.39
CA PRO A 523 -3.18 -25.75 -2.42
C PRO A 523 -1.70 -25.62 -2.81
N SER A 524 -1.23 -26.26 -3.89
CA SER A 524 0.12 -26.03 -4.40
C SER A 524 0.25 -24.71 -5.17
N VAL A 525 -0.88 -24.11 -5.54
CA VAL A 525 -0.97 -22.86 -6.31
C VAL A 525 -1.52 -21.73 -5.44
N SER A 526 -0.98 -20.54 -5.60
CA SER A 526 -1.45 -19.30 -4.99
C SER A 526 -1.88 -18.28 -6.04
N VAL A 527 -2.88 -17.48 -5.73
CA VAL A 527 -3.31 -16.34 -6.54
C VAL A 527 -2.67 -15.06 -5.99
N VAL A 528 -1.97 -14.33 -6.85
CA VAL A 528 -1.34 -13.04 -6.55
C VAL A 528 -1.99 -11.98 -7.43
N PRO A 529 -2.75 -11.03 -6.86
CA PRO A 529 -3.52 -10.09 -7.67
C PRO A 529 -2.71 -8.87 -8.13
N ASP A 530 -3.20 -8.18 -9.15
CA ASP A 530 -2.74 -6.85 -9.57
C ASP A 530 -3.72 -5.73 -9.25
N TRP A 531 -3.29 -4.52 -9.60
CA TRP A 531 -4.11 -3.34 -9.77
C TRP A 531 -4.37 -3.09 -11.26
N PRO A 532 -5.61 -3.25 -11.76
CA PRO A 532 -5.94 -2.73 -13.08
C PRO A 532 -5.82 -1.21 -13.10
N THR A 533 -5.50 -0.67 -14.27
CA THR A 533 -5.53 0.77 -14.54
C THR A 533 -6.74 1.12 -15.39
N ASN A 534 -7.21 2.37 -15.37
CA ASN A 534 -8.22 2.80 -16.33
C ASN A 534 -7.63 3.19 -17.70
N ILE A 535 -6.36 2.87 -17.98
CA ILE A 535 -5.80 2.98 -19.33
C ILE A 535 -6.20 1.73 -20.09
N ALA A 536 -7.14 1.88 -21.03
CA ALA A 536 -7.86 0.73 -21.57
C ALA A 536 -6.98 -0.16 -22.48
N TYR A 537 -7.18 -1.48 -22.45
CA TYR A 537 -6.31 -2.45 -23.14
C TYR A 537 -6.19 -2.29 -24.67
N PHE A 538 -7.20 -1.66 -25.28
CA PHE A 538 -7.39 -1.53 -26.74
C PHE A 538 -7.27 -0.10 -27.27
N VAL A 539 -6.78 0.85 -26.46
CA VAL A 539 -6.53 2.23 -26.91
C VAL A 539 -5.04 2.47 -27.15
N THR A 540 -4.74 3.26 -28.19
CA THR A 540 -3.38 3.49 -28.70
C THR A 540 -2.97 4.96 -28.65
N THR A 541 -3.92 5.88 -28.48
CA THR A 541 -3.67 7.33 -28.49
C THR A 541 -4.42 8.07 -27.37
N PRO A 542 -3.97 9.29 -26.99
CA PRO A 542 -4.65 10.13 -26.01
C PRO A 542 -6.11 10.45 -26.33
N ASP A 543 -6.45 10.63 -27.60
CA ASP A 543 -7.82 10.94 -28.03
C ASP A 543 -8.75 9.72 -27.85
N GLU A 544 -8.24 8.51 -28.12
CA GLU A 544 -8.95 7.25 -27.92
C GLU A 544 -9.20 6.99 -26.43
N GLU A 545 -8.16 7.10 -25.60
CA GLU A 545 -8.27 6.97 -24.14
C GLU A 545 -9.25 8.00 -23.56
N THR A 546 -9.18 9.25 -24.00
CA THR A 546 -10.11 10.31 -23.56
C THR A 546 -11.56 9.97 -23.91
N SER A 547 -11.81 9.49 -25.13
CA SER A 547 -13.14 9.11 -25.58
C SER A 547 -13.66 7.91 -24.78
N PHE A 548 -12.84 6.87 -24.63
CA PHE A 548 -13.20 5.67 -23.87
C PHE A 548 -13.48 5.99 -22.40
N TYR A 549 -12.56 6.66 -21.71
CA TYR A 549 -12.69 7.02 -20.31
C TYR A 549 -13.96 7.82 -20.03
N ASN A 550 -14.27 8.82 -20.85
CA ASN A 550 -15.48 9.63 -20.66
C ASN A 550 -16.77 8.89 -21.03
N SER A 551 -16.72 7.87 -21.91
CA SER A 551 -17.86 6.99 -22.16
C SER A 551 -18.26 6.15 -20.94
N PHE A 552 -17.34 5.98 -19.97
CA PHE A 552 -17.62 5.36 -18.69
C PHE A 552 -17.86 6.41 -17.59
N TYR A 553 -16.91 7.31 -17.38
CA TYR A 553 -16.84 8.14 -16.17
C TYR A 553 -17.26 9.61 -16.37
N GLY A 554 -17.48 10.03 -17.61
CA GLY A 554 -18.01 11.36 -17.92
C GLY A 554 -19.47 11.52 -17.44
N PRO A 555 -20.03 12.74 -17.44
CA PRO A 555 -21.39 13.02 -16.97
C PRO A 555 -22.48 12.21 -17.68
N ASN A 556 -22.23 11.77 -18.92
CA ASN A 556 -23.15 10.95 -19.71
C ASN A 556 -22.67 9.49 -19.86
N GLY A 557 -21.62 9.10 -19.14
CA GLY A 557 -21.04 7.78 -19.23
C GLY A 557 -21.87 6.69 -18.55
N LYS A 558 -21.42 5.44 -18.65
CA LYS A 558 -22.07 4.28 -18.02
C LYS A 558 -22.04 4.34 -16.49
N PHE A 559 -20.98 4.91 -15.92
CA PHE A 559 -20.75 5.08 -14.49
C PHE A 559 -20.34 6.53 -14.20
N PRO A 560 -21.28 7.50 -14.30
CA PRO A 560 -20.95 8.91 -14.15
C PRO A 560 -20.27 9.19 -12.82
N TYR A 561 -19.01 9.61 -12.88
CA TYR A 561 -18.19 9.96 -11.72
C TYR A 561 -17.82 11.44 -11.75
N TRP A 562 -17.48 11.97 -12.93
CA TRP A 562 -17.10 13.35 -13.12
C TRP A 562 -18.29 14.24 -13.54
N PRO A 563 -18.38 15.49 -13.01
CA PRO A 563 -19.44 16.42 -13.39
C PRO A 563 -19.24 17.03 -14.80
N THR A 564 -18.06 16.89 -15.39
CA THR A 564 -17.76 17.24 -16.79
C THR A 564 -16.78 16.21 -17.35
N ASP A 565 -16.76 16.04 -18.67
CA ASP A 565 -15.74 15.23 -19.33
C ASP A 565 -14.33 15.67 -18.91
N ARG A 566 -13.42 14.70 -18.82
CA ARG A 566 -12.00 14.88 -18.50
C ARG A 566 -11.18 14.99 -19.77
N THR A 567 -10.13 15.80 -19.74
CA THR A 567 -9.08 15.79 -20.77
C THR A 567 -8.05 14.69 -20.49
N TYR A 568 -7.30 14.24 -21.49
CA TYR A 568 -6.23 13.25 -21.30
C TYR A 568 -5.26 13.59 -20.16
N PRO A 569 -4.71 14.82 -20.03
CA PRO A 569 -3.85 15.16 -18.89
C PRO A 569 -4.55 15.05 -17.53
N GLN A 570 -5.86 15.30 -17.45
CA GLN A 570 -6.63 15.12 -16.20
C GLN A 570 -6.84 13.65 -15.88
N ILE A 571 -7.00 12.80 -16.89
CA ILE A 571 -7.10 11.35 -16.74
C ILE A 571 -5.77 10.82 -16.20
N ILE A 572 -4.65 11.13 -16.86
CA ILE A 572 -3.31 10.70 -16.42
C ILE A 572 -2.98 11.23 -15.02
N ASP A 573 -3.28 12.49 -14.70
CA ASP A 573 -3.02 13.03 -13.36
C ASP A 573 -3.79 12.29 -12.25
N TYR A 574 -5.05 11.93 -12.53
CA TYR A 574 -5.91 11.18 -11.60
C TYR A 574 -5.47 9.72 -11.46
N GLU A 575 -5.29 9.02 -12.58
CA GLU A 575 -4.86 7.61 -12.60
C GLU A 575 -3.46 7.43 -11.99
N ALA A 576 -2.52 8.34 -12.28
CA ALA A 576 -1.22 8.33 -11.63
C ALA A 576 -1.30 8.74 -10.15
N GLY A 577 -2.34 9.47 -9.74
CA GLY A 577 -2.67 9.73 -8.34
C GLY A 577 -3.08 8.45 -7.59
N ILE A 578 -3.91 7.61 -8.21
CA ILE A 578 -4.25 6.28 -7.68
C ILE A 578 -3.02 5.38 -7.65
N GLY A 579 -2.24 5.35 -8.74
CA GLY A 579 -0.97 4.63 -8.80
C GLY A 579 -0.01 5.05 -7.69
N LEU A 580 0.14 6.36 -7.44
CA LEU A 580 0.91 6.89 -6.33
C LEU A 580 0.38 6.42 -4.98
N GLN A 581 -0.93 6.37 -4.76
CA GLN A 581 -1.49 5.85 -3.51
C GLN A 581 -1.07 4.40 -3.28
N HIS A 582 -1.19 3.53 -4.28
CA HIS A 582 -0.74 2.12 -4.16
C HIS A 582 0.76 2.04 -3.82
N VAL A 583 1.59 2.84 -4.52
CA VAL A 583 3.04 2.91 -4.26
C VAL A 583 3.34 3.42 -2.85
N ALA A 584 2.72 4.52 -2.42
CA ALA A 584 2.92 5.15 -1.11
C ALA A 584 2.46 4.25 0.05
N GLN A 585 1.42 3.47 -0.18
CA GLN A 585 0.91 2.45 0.75
C GLN A 585 1.79 1.20 0.79
N GLY A 586 2.78 1.10 -0.11
CA GLY A 586 3.74 -0.01 -0.18
C GLY A 586 3.17 -1.25 -0.85
N SER A 587 2.17 -1.11 -1.71
CA SER A 587 1.64 -2.25 -2.49
C SER A 587 2.76 -2.91 -3.29
N VAL A 588 2.87 -4.23 -3.21
CA VAL A 588 3.79 -5.02 -4.05
C VAL A 588 3.17 -5.43 -5.39
N ASN A 589 1.85 -5.39 -5.49
CA ASN A 589 1.12 -5.87 -6.68
C ASN A 589 1.49 -5.11 -7.94
N THR A 590 1.39 -5.78 -9.08
CA THR A 590 1.65 -5.17 -10.39
C THR A 590 0.52 -4.23 -10.82
N HIS A 591 0.80 -3.37 -11.78
CA HIS A 591 -0.19 -2.60 -12.53
C HIS A 591 -0.22 -3.12 -13.96
N THR A 592 -1.42 -3.40 -14.47
CA THR A 592 -1.57 -4.06 -15.78
C THR A 592 -1.90 -3.07 -16.89
N PHE A 593 -1.21 -3.26 -18.00
CA PHE A 593 -1.36 -2.61 -19.31
C PHE A 593 -1.33 -3.69 -20.39
N HIS A 594 -1.61 -3.30 -21.64
CA HIS A 594 -1.61 -4.20 -22.78
C HIS A 594 -0.82 -3.60 -23.94
N ILE A 595 -0.52 -4.41 -24.95
CA ILE A 595 0.30 -3.99 -26.09
C ILE A 595 -0.17 -2.67 -26.74
N ALA A 596 -1.47 -2.39 -26.85
CA ALA A 596 -1.98 -1.17 -27.49
C ALA A 596 -1.46 0.11 -26.78
N ASN A 597 -1.23 0.02 -25.48
CA ASN A 597 -0.76 1.15 -24.66
C ASN A 597 0.71 1.48 -24.90
N THR A 598 1.45 0.65 -25.64
CA THR A 598 2.86 0.88 -25.99
C THR A 598 3.04 1.59 -27.33
N ASN A 599 1.96 1.87 -28.06
CA ASN A 599 2.00 2.58 -29.33
C ASN A 599 2.72 3.93 -29.18
N ASP A 600 3.77 4.16 -29.98
CA ASP A 600 4.37 5.50 -30.12
C ASP A 600 3.41 6.41 -30.89
N TYR A 601 2.59 7.17 -30.15
CA TYR A 601 1.66 8.11 -30.77
C TYR A 601 2.36 9.43 -31.21
N GLY A 602 3.67 9.54 -30.98
CA GLY A 602 4.53 10.63 -31.47
C GLY A 602 5.65 10.99 -30.49
N SER A 603 6.84 11.27 -31.04
CA SER A 603 8.03 11.70 -30.27
C SER A 603 8.52 10.70 -29.21
N GLY A 604 8.14 9.43 -29.33
CA GLY A 604 8.46 8.38 -28.38
C GLY A 604 7.48 8.26 -27.21
N GLU A 605 6.43 9.07 -27.18
CA GLU A 605 5.44 9.05 -26.09
C GLU A 605 4.44 7.90 -26.28
N THR A 606 4.04 7.27 -25.17
CA THR A 606 3.08 6.16 -25.14
C THR A 606 2.16 6.33 -23.93
N LEU A 607 0.93 5.80 -23.99
CA LEU A 607 -0.02 5.88 -22.88
C LEU A 607 0.54 5.24 -21.60
N LEU A 608 1.23 4.11 -21.75
CA LEU A 608 1.90 3.42 -20.64
C LEU A 608 3.00 4.30 -20.01
N THR A 609 3.88 4.87 -20.83
CA THR A 609 5.03 5.64 -20.34
C THR A 609 4.60 6.97 -19.73
N ASP A 610 3.49 7.55 -20.20
CA ASP A 610 2.88 8.73 -19.58
C ASP A 610 2.43 8.43 -18.15
N TRP A 611 1.69 7.33 -17.96
CA TRP A 611 1.23 6.93 -16.63
C TRP A 611 2.41 6.58 -15.71
N VAL A 612 3.36 5.74 -16.18
CA VAL A 612 4.52 5.34 -15.38
C VAL A 612 5.36 6.55 -14.97
N THR A 613 5.65 7.45 -15.92
CA THR A 613 6.41 8.67 -15.64
C THR A 613 5.69 9.56 -14.65
N ALA A 614 4.37 9.75 -14.80
CA ALA A 614 3.58 10.55 -13.87
C ALA A 614 3.57 9.98 -12.43
N VAL A 615 3.49 8.65 -12.27
CA VAL A 615 3.59 8.00 -10.95
C VAL A 615 4.99 8.21 -10.35
N VAL A 616 6.04 7.99 -11.13
CA VAL A 616 7.43 8.15 -10.68
C VAL A 616 7.74 9.62 -10.37
N ASP A 617 7.25 10.56 -11.15
CA ASP A 617 7.35 12.00 -10.88
C ASP A 617 6.73 12.35 -9.53
N LYS A 618 5.48 11.95 -9.30
CA LYS A 618 4.78 12.19 -8.04
C LYS A 618 5.51 11.55 -6.87
N TYR A 619 5.94 10.29 -7.00
CA TYR A 619 6.68 9.58 -5.96
C TYR A 619 8.01 10.29 -5.66
N THR A 620 8.80 10.60 -6.68
CA THR A 620 10.08 11.25 -6.50
C THR A 620 9.96 12.71 -6.05
N SER A 621 8.81 13.36 -6.19
CA SER A 621 8.58 14.69 -5.60
C SER A 621 8.49 14.64 -4.07
N ALA A 622 8.04 13.52 -3.50
CA ALA A 622 7.80 13.34 -2.07
C ALA A 622 8.87 12.49 -1.37
N TYR A 623 9.28 11.37 -1.97
CA TYR A 623 10.12 10.36 -1.33
C TYR A 623 11.61 10.48 -1.68
N ALA A 624 12.45 10.19 -0.69
CA ALA A 624 13.91 10.05 -0.83
C ALA A 624 14.34 8.57 -0.98
N THR A 625 13.48 7.62 -0.62
CA THR A 625 13.74 6.18 -0.72
C THR A 625 13.64 5.67 -2.16
N PRO A 626 14.44 4.66 -2.54
CA PRO A 626 14.33 4.01 -3.84
C PRO A 626 12.96 3.38 -4.06
N LEU A 627 12.44 3.41 -5.29
CA LEU A 627 11.27 2.65 -5.70
C LEU A 627 11.72 1.27 -6.17
N LEU A 628 11.25 0.23 -5.49
CA LEU A 628 11.62 -1.15 -5.79
C LEU A 628 10.80 -1.69 -6.97
N ASN A 629 11.37 -2.64 -7.70
CA ASN A 629 10.72 -3.28 -8.84
C ASN A 629 11.16 -4.75 -8.90
N LEU A 630 10.23 -5.65 -8.56
CA LEU A 630 10.46 -7.07 -8.37
C LEU A 630 10.17 -7.85 -9.65
N ALA A 631 10.98 -8.89 -9.90
CA ALA A 631 10.61 -9.93 -10.85
C ALA A 631 9.48 -10.79 -10.26
N TRP A 632 8.68 -11.41 -11.12
CA TRP A 632 7.45 -12.10 -10.70
C TRP A 632 7.65 -13.23 -9.67
N SER A 633 8.68 -14.07 -9.83
CA SER A 633 8.97 -15.11 -8.82
C SER A 633 9.37 -14.51 -7.47
N ASP A 634 10.07 -13.37 -7.46
CA ASP A 634 10.43 -12.64 -6.23
C ASP A 634 9.21 -11.93 -5.62
N LEU A 635 8.30 -11.42 -6.45
CA LEU A 635 7.02 -10.85 -6.04
C LEU A 635 6.17 -11.91 -5.34
N GLY A 636 5.98 -13.08 -5.98
CA GLY A 636 5.27 -14.20 -5.37
C GLY A 636 5.92 -14.66 -4.05
N ALA A 637 7.26 -14.80 -4.03
CA ALA A 637 7.99 -15.14 -2.81
C ALA A 637 7.81 -14.09 -1.70
N TYR A 638 7.81 -12.80 -2.04
CA TYR A 638 7.55 -11.71 -1.09
C TYR A 638 6.16 -11.83 -0.47
N THR A 639 5.12 -12.12 -1.27
CA THR A 639 3.77 -12.33 -0.72
C THR A 639 3.70 -13.53 0.22
N ALA A 640 4.44 -14.61 -0.06
CA ALA A 640 4.54 -15.76 0.84
C ALA A 640 5.33 -15.43 2.13
N GLU A 641 6.35 -14.56 2.07
CA GLU A 641 7.00 -14.01 3.27
C GLU A 641 5.99 -13.23 4.14
N ARG A 642 5.09 -12.46 3.50
CA ARG A 642 4.01 -11.74 4.18
C ARG A 642 2.98 -12.70 4.80
N ASP A 643 2.58 -13.77 4.11
CA ASP A 643 1.70 -14.80 4.67
C ASP A 643 2.29 -15.45 5.92
N ALA A 644 3.56 -15.85 5.85
CA ALA A 644 4.26 -16.42 6.99
C ALA A 644 4.30 -15.46 8.16
N HIS A 645 4.51 -14.17 7.91
CA HIS A 645 4.51 -13.13 8.93
C HIS A 645 3.13 -12.95 9.58
N PHE A 646 2.04 -12.84 8.81
CA PHE A 646 0.70 -12.71 9.38
C PHE A 646 0.27 -13.97 10.15
N ALA A 647 0.65 -15.17 9.67
CA ALA A 647 0.44 -16.41 10.42
C ALA A 647 1.13 -16.38 11.80
N GLN A 648 2.28 -15.72 11.94
CA GLN A 648 2.94 -15.52 13.24
C GLN A 648 2.15 -14.56 14.14
N LEU A 649 1.59 -13.48 13.58
CA LEU A 649 0.74 -12.55 14.34
C LEU A 649 -0.53 -13.24 14.85
N ASP A 650 -1.21 -13.98 13.99
CA ASP A 650 -2.42 -14.75 14.33
C ASP A 650 -2.14 -15.83 15.38
N ALA A 651 -0.98 -16.48 15.29
CA ALA A 651 -0.53 -17.45 16.28
C ALA A 651 -0.17 -16.80 17.63
N GLY A 652 0.01 -15.47 17.69
CA GLY A 652 0.35 -14.76 18.92
C GLY A 652 1.84 -14.70 19.19
N VAL A 653 2.67 -14.49 18.16
CA VAL A 653 4.09 -14.19 18.33
C VAL A 653 4.32 -13.06 19.34
N ASP A 654 5.24 -13.28 20.27
CA ASP A 654 5.60 -12.36 21.33
C ASP A 654 7.05 -11.90 21.14
N ALA A 655 7.23 -10.62 20.81
CA ALA A 655 8.53 -9.98 20.71
C ALA A 655 8.67 -8.94 21.83
N VAL A 656 9.69 -9.08 22.67
CA VAL A 656 9.95 -8.20 23.82
C VAL A 656 11.32 -7.53 23.65
N TYR A 657 11.32 -6.21 23.62
CA TYR A 657 12.52 -5.39 23.62
C TYR A 657 12.98 -5.09 25.06
N ASP A 658 14.20 -5.47 25.39
CA ASP A 658 14.90 -5.11 26.61
C ASP A 658 15.91 -3.97 26.33
N ARG A 659 15.57 -2.77 26.80
CA ARG A 659 16.39 -1.56 26.65
C ARG A 659 17.72 -1.63 27.38
N SER A 660 17.76 -2.34 28.50
CA SER A 660 18.96 -2.45 29.33
C SER A 660 19.98 -3.40 28.70
N ALA A 661 19.49 -4.48 28.07
CA ALA A 661 20.30 -5.44 27.36
C ALA A 661 20.59 -5.03 25.90
N GLY A 662 19.76 -4.16 25.32
CA GLY A 662 19.86 -3.79 23.91
C GLY A 662 19.45 -4.92 22.97
N THR A 663 18.46 -5.74 23.37
CA THR A 663 18.07 -6.94 22.62
C THR A 663 16.56 -7.08 22.48
N VAL A 664 16.11 -7.72 21.40
CA VAL A 664 14.72 -8.17 21.23
C VAL A 664 14.71 -9.69 21.39
N THR A 665 13.89 -10.23 22.28
CA THR A 665 13.64 -11.67 22.39
C THR A 665 12.27 -11.99 21.84
N VAL A 666 12.22 -12.93 20.89
CA VAL A 666 11.02 -13.32 20.15
C VAL A 666 10.70 -14.77 20.46
N THR A 667 9.45 -15.06 20.81
CA THR A 667 8.92 -16.42 20.99
C THR A 667 7.61 -16.52 20.24
N SER A 668 7.34 -17.66 19.60
CA SER A 668 6.08 -17.92 18.92
C SER A 668 5.62 -19.35 19.16
N PRO A 669 4.31 -19.61 19.29
CA PRO A 669 3.81 -20.98 19.32
C PRO A 669 3.83 -21.67 17.94
N LEU A 670 4.15 -20.92 16.87
CA LEU A 670 4.20 -21.43 15.50
C LEU A 670 5.62 -21.41 14.94
N THR A 671 6.08 -22.52 14.38
CA THR A 671 7.30 -22.55 13.55
C THR A 671 7.05 -21.82 12.23
N GLY A 672 7.92 -20.89 11.85
CA GLY A 672 7.77 -20.09 10.64
C GLY A 672 8.74 -18.91 10.62
N THR A 673 8.38 -17.85 9.89
CA THR A 673 9.20 -16.64 9.77
C THR A 673 8.38 -15.41 10.13
N ALA A 674 8.96 -14.51 10.93
CA ALA A 674 8.40 -13.18 11.16
C ALA A 674 9.37 -12.10 10.66
N GLU A 675 8.88 -11.13 9.88
CA GLU A 675 9.64 -9.92 9.59
C GLU A 675 9.64 -9.00 10.83
N ILE A 676 10.81 -8.47 11.19
CA ILE A 676 10.95 -7.59 12.36
C ILE A 676 11.79 -6.37 12.00
N GLY A 677 11.22 -5.18 12.21
CA GLY A 677 11.90 -3.89 12.09
C GLY A 677 12.80 -3.59 13.29
N GLY A 678 13.92 -2.91 13.03
CA GLY A 678 14.82 -2.39 14.05
C GLY A 678 15.67 -3.46 14.73
N VAL A 679 15.91 -4.61 14.10
CA VAL A 679 16.81 -5.66 14.61
C VAL A 679 17.92 -5.96 13.61
N GLN A 680 19.09 -6.36 14.11
CA GLN A 680 20.25 -6.73 13.29
C GLN A 680 20.50 -8.23 13.33
N THR A 681 20.60 -8.83 12.15
CA THR A 681 20.93 -10.25 11.93
C THR A 681 21.87 -10.37 10.72
N ALA A 682 22.36 -11.57 10.42
CA ALA A 682 23.12 -11.79 9.18
C ALA A 682 22.27 -11.63 7.90
N THR A 683 20.94 -11.66 8.02
CA THR A 683 19.97 -11.58 6.93
C THR A 683 19.21 -10.24 6.89
N SER A 684 19.58 -9.27 7.73
CA SER A 684 18.91 -7.97 7.77
C SER A 684 19.07 -7.21 6.46
N ARG A 685 17.98 -6.55 6.05
CA ARG A 685 17.83 -5.75 4.82
C ARG A 685 17.73 -4.28 5.21
N THR A 686 18.29 -3.38 4.40
CA THR A 686 18.16 -1.92 4.59
C THR A 686 17.30 -1.32 3.49
N TYR A 687 16.36 -0.46 3.85
CA TYR A 687 15.56 0.34 2.91
C TYR A 687 15.50 1.79 3.39
N GLY A 688 16.18 2.69 2.67
CA GLY A 688 16.44 4.03 3.21
C GLY A 688 17.24 3.94 4.50
N SER A 689 16.67 4.43 5.60
CA SER A 689 17.24 4.31 6.94
C SER A 689 16.55 3.24 7.80
N ASP A 690 15.62 2.47 7.25
CA ASP A 690 15.00 1.32 7.91
C ASP A 690 15.88 0.08 7.80
N VAL A 691 15.88 -0.70 8.88
CA VAL A 691 16.54 -2.00 8.96
C VAL A 691 15.49 -3.01 9.38
N THR A 692 15.29 -4.04 8.57
CA THR A 692 14.32 -5.11 8.83
C THR A 692 15.01 -6.46 8.68
N ALA A 693 14.55 -7.49 9.36
CA ALA A 693 15.10 -8.82 9.19
C ALA A 693 13.99 -9.89 9.19
N PRO A 694 14.06 -10.86 8.27
CA PRO A 694 13.30 -12.09 8.40
C PRO A 694 13.92 -12.95 9.51
N VAL A 695 13.11 -13.32 10.49
CA VAL A 695 13.53 -14.11 11.66
C VAL A 695 12.84 -15.45 11.63
N ALA A 696 13.63 -16.51 11.41
CA ALA A 696 13.15 -17.88 11.52
C ALA A 696 12.89 -18.24 12.99
N LEU A 697 11.70 -18.76 13.25
CA LEU A 697 11.21 -19.12 14.58
C LEU A 697 10.91 -20.62 14.61
N THR A 698 11.27 -21.26 15.72
CA THR A 698 10.81 -22.61 16.06
C THR A 698 9.79 -22.47 17.16
N ALA A 699 8.68 -23.22 17.07
CA ALA A 699 7.62 -23.21 18.07
C ALA A 699 8.18 -23.30 19.50
N ASP A 700 7.68 -22.42 20.37
CA ASP A 700 7.99 -22.30 21.79
C ASP A 700 9.48 -22.13 22.13
N THR A 701 10.29 -21.73 21.15
CA THR A 701 11.73 -21.51 21.32
C THR A 701 12.07 -20.03 21.16
N ALA A 702 12.64 -19.44 22.20
CA ALA A 702 13.03 -18.04 22.19
C ALA A 702 14.26 -17.79 21.29
N VAL A 703 14.20 -16.74 20.48
CA VAL A 703 15.29 -16.21 19.67
C VAL A 703 15.63 -14.81 20.15
N THR A 704 16.89 -14.54 20.50
CA THR A 704 17.35 -13.21 20.95
C THR A 704 18.19 -12.54 19.87
N LEU A 705 17.84 -11.30 19.56
CA LEU A 705 18.40 -10.50 18.47
C LEU A 705 18.95 -9.19 19.02
N THR A 706 19.98 -8.64 18.37
CA THR A 706 20.48 -7.29 18.69
C THR A 706 19.48 -6.26 18.21
N ALA A 707 19.04 -5.39 19.13
CA ALA A 707 18.15 -4.28 18.79
C ALA A 707 18.94 -3.12 18.18
N ALA A 708 18.36 -2.45 17.21
CA ALA A 708 18.86 -1.24 16.56
C ALA A 708 17.76 -0.15 16.56
N PRO A 709 17.31 0.30 17.75
CA PRO A 709 16.30 1.35 17.86
C PRO A 709 16.76 2.65 17.24
N ARG A 710 15.83 3.36 16.61
CA ARG A 710 16.01 4.73 16.11
C ARG A 710 15.95 5.73 17.27
N LEU A 711 16.78 6.77 17.18
CA LEU A 711 16.87 7.84 18.18
C LEU A 711 15.71 8.82 18.14
#